data_AF-A0AAU9CX16-F1
#
_entry.id   AF-A0AAU9CX16-F1
#
_cell.length_a   1.000
_cell.length_b   1.000
_cell.length_c   1.000
_cell.angle_alpha   90.00
_cell.angle_beta   90.00
_cell.angle_gamma   90.00
#
_symmetry.space_group_name_H-M   'P 1'
#
loop_
_entity.id
_entity.type
_entity.pdbx_description
1 polymer ?
#
loop_
_entity_poly.entity_id
_entity_poly.type
_entity_poly.pdbx_seq_one_letter_code
_entity_poly.pdbx_strand_id
1 'polypeptide(L)'
;MKRAVLVILTWLPLAAWTGEPDLRVLWQLLHARQISLLQQAIQDYRQRYPGWEPPPDLQREMQRLQRSRSERRFWRQWNQAVRQKDWHTLIRLARKHPARFNCRHPGLLQTLALAYAKTGRLSEAARHYRRLLHCHGIQPRTVLESALWELDSADFLTLLHQLQGIVPDATREHLAYQARRRQWLQLYRLKRFTELLEQTQKRHAEILAHRDLDLIRLLAWQARDGNDPTTAREWFEMGLALAPDDENLAFGLLLTAQDMDDEQTLLRIATRFADRSERVRRIAAAYLSSRAWFHYRRKEFSRARHLAQRALVWTENPDEVHYLLAWIDLESGRSARARKRFQQLTRRHPEDTRYAEGLLTTYLRSGETPPVPISSAAFARLSRRYHARKAYVRKQFLTAYRLDADGFPGLANIDSDFATAAGFYRFKSGTRGLDRLESRLLPLLTVSHSWGTQRLRLSLGYLQLTSGQIKTDNVSRLTGIPVYQERLRLDRPMHALEAAVINASYQREGGWNPWFEIGTTPINDLIGPRPTFRLQLSRHWQGTDWSWQVYSLPVRQTLLSYTGWKVLGKRWGRVLHSGVQGRALTHIAGRGYLYQQLQIGFLDGRRTKDNWQIHYSIAPSYSLPLPGFDYFSTGPYFDFQHYGNNQNHFRLGHGGYFSPQRYYAAGWQLNLRTAEERSFLMEGRLALGFQHFHEDSAPWFPIGCPHSRCEDGRYSGNTDTNFAPDLQLRAMGQIHPHLQLGAGFYARMTGDYREIGAGLFLRLFLEPRKAVFSSDLPRFLFAAIE
;
A
#
# COMPACT_ATOMS: atom_id res chain seq x y z
N MET A 1 -1.86 -50.40 99.64
CA MET A 1 -2.48 -51.04 100.81
C MET A 1 -1.87 -50.45 102.07
N LYS A 2 -2.74 -49.93 102.96
CA LYS A 2 -2.66 -50.16 104.42
C LYS A 2 -1.44 -49.53 105.11
N ARG A 3 -1.57 -48.57 106.02
CA ARG A 3 -2.34 -48.66 107.28
C ARG A 3 -2.12 -47.30 107.97
N ALA A 4 -3.12 -46.50 108.32
CA ALA A 4 -3.93 -46.65 109.54
C ALA A 4 -3.07 -47.20 110.69
N VAL A 5 -2.84 -46.49 111.78
CA VAL A 5 -3.81 -46.44 112.87
C VAL A 5 -3.29 -45.47 113.95
N LEU A 6 -4.21 -44.64 114.38
CA LEU A 6 -4.31 -43.92 115.64
C LEU A 6 -4.34 -44.89 116.83
N VAL A 7 -3.43 -44.82 117.82
CA VAL A 7 -3.72 -45.29 119.19
C VAL A 7 -3.02 -44.40 120.22
N ILE A 8 -3.88 -43.88 121.09
CA ILE A 8 -3.69 -43.20 122.37
C ILE A 8 -3.08 -44.16 123.39
N LEU A 9 -2.20 -43.71 124.29
CA LEU A 9 -2.34 -43.92 125.74
C LEU A 9 -1.27 -43.14 126.53
N THR A 10 -1.83 -42.21 127.27
CA THR A 10 -1.42 -41.57 128.51
C THR A 10 -0.47 -42.34 129.45
N TRP A 11 0.28 -41.53 130.23
CA TRP A 11 0.81 -41.73 131.58
C TRP A 11 2.26 -42.24 131.76
N LEU A 12 3.20 -41.34 132.09
CA LEU A 12 3.66 -41.03 133.47
C LEU A 12 4.84 -40.01 133.42
N PRO A 13 5.01 -39.15 134.44
CA PRO A 13 6.04 -38.12 134.48
C PRO A 13 7.39 -38.69 134.95
N LEU A 14 8.50 -37.99 134.69
CA LEU A 14 9.59 -37.70 135.65
C LEU A 14 10.79 -37.02 135.00
N ALA A 15 11.29 -36.01 135.73
CA ALA A 15 12.66 -35.50 135.78
C ALA A 15 13.22 -34.68 134.60
N ALA A 16 13.62 -33.44 134.92
CA ALA A 16 14.44 -32.56 134.09
C ALA A 16 15.78 -33.24 133.76
N TRP A 17 16.09 -33.34 132.46
CA TRP A 17 17.37 -33.81 131.93
C TRP A 17 18.21 -32.62 131.44
N THR A 18 19.37 -32.41 132.07
CA THR A 18 20.41 -31.48 131.63
C THR A 18 21.37 -32.21 130.68
N GLY A 19 21.18 -32.06 129.36
CA GLY A 19 22.07 -32.57 128.30
C GLY A 19 21.99 -31.78 126.97
N GLU A 20 23.09 -31.75 126.19
CA GLU A 20 23.28 -30.96 124.95
C GLU A 20 22.31 -31.30 123.78
N PRO A 21 22.03 -30.35 122.85
CA PRO A 21 21.11 -30.54 121.73
C PRO A 21 21.62 -31.46 120.61
N ASP A 22 20.75 -32.36 120.12
CA ASP A 22 21.05 -33.25 118.98
C ASP A 22 21.08 -32.52 117.62
N LEU A 23 22.26 -32.35 117.04
CA LEU A 23 22.47 -31.63 115.79
C LEU A 23 22.11 -32.41 114.51
N ARG A 24 21.78 -33.71 114.61
CA ARG A 24 21.53 -34.56 113.42
C ARG A 24 20.37 -34.06 112.57
N VAL A 25 19.33 -33.51 113.19
CA VAL A 25 18.15 -32.96 112.50
C VAL A 25 18.52 -31.78 111.60
N LEU A 26 19.39 -30.88 112.07
CA LEU A 26 19.82 -29.71 111.30
C LEU A 26 20.65 -30.14 110.07
N TRP A 27 21.55 -31.09 110.24
CA TRP A 27 22.31 -31.63 109.10
C TRP A 27 21.42 -32.38 108.11
N GLN A 28 20.42 -33.13 108.57
CA GLN A 28 19.46 -33.78 107.67
C GLN A 28 18.66 -32.76 106.85
N LEU A 29 18.19 -31.66 107.46
CA LEU A 29 17.48 -30.59 106.76
C LEU A 29 18.39 -29.87 105.74
N LEU A 30 19.67 -29.68 106.04
CA LEU A 30 20.66 -29.15 105.10
C LEU A 30 20.86 -30.09 103.89
N HIS A 31 21.03 -31.39 104.13
CA HIS A 31 21.21 -32.41 103.08
C HIS A 31 19.95 -32.58 102.23
N ALA A 32 18.77 -32.49 102.86
CA ALA A 32 17.48 -32.46 102.17
C ALA A 32 17.22 -31.13 101.41
N ARG A 33 18.14 -30.15 101.50
CA ARG A 33 18.06 -28.82 100.88
C ARG A 33 16.83 -28.00 101.31
N GLN A 34 16.23 -28.35 102.45
CA GLN A 34 15.09 -27.65 103.04
C GLN A 34 15.57 -26.45 103.86
N ILE A 35 16.17 -25.47 103.19
CA ILE A 35 16.85 -24.33 103.84
C ILE A 35 15.91 -23.49 104.72
N SER A 36 14.63 -23.36 104.37
CA SER A 36 13.65 -22.65 105.20
C SER A 36 13.35 -23.38 106.51
N LEU A 37 13.14 -24.70 106.42
CA LEU A 37 12.91 -25.56 107.59
C LEU A 37 14.18 -25.69 108.45
N LEU A 38 15.36 -25.73 107.83
CA LEU A 38 16.64 -25.66 108.52
C LEU A 38 16.77 -24.36 109.33
N GLN A 39 16.41 -23.21 108.75
CA GLN A 39 16.46 -21.92 109.44
C GLN A 39 15.47 -21.87 110.62
N GLN A 40 14.26 -22.42 110.45
CA GLN A 40 13.28 -22.54 111.54
C GLN A 40 13.78 -23.48 112.65
N ALA A 41 14.28 -24.67 112.31
CA ALA A 41 14.80 -25.62 113.28
C ALA A 41 15.99 -25.04 114.08
N ILE A 42 16.85 -24.24 113.43
CA ILE A 42 17.92 -23.49 114.11
C ILE A 42 17.34 -22.49 115.13
N GLN A 43 16.25 -21.79 114.80
CA GLN A 43 15.60 -20.88 115.75
C GLN A 43 14.96 -21.62 116.93
N ASP A 44 14.28 -22.73 116.68
CA ASP A 44 13.71 -23.58 117.73
C ASP A 44 14.78 -24.10 118.70
N TYR A 45 15.94 -24.51 118.17
CA TYR A 45 17.06 -24.97 119.00
C TYR A 45 17.63 -23.84 119.87
N ARG A 46 17.73 -22.61 119.33
CA ARG A 46 18.12 -21.43 120.12
C ARG A 46 17.15 -21.11 121.26
N GLN A 47 15.86 -21.37 121.07
CA GLN A 47 14.85 -21.14 122.12
C GLN A 47 14.87 -22.23 123.20
N ARG A 48 15.05 -23.50 122.82
CA ARG A 48 15.01 -24.64 123.77
C ARG A 48 16.29 -24.83 124.57
N TYR A 49 17.43 -24.37 124.06
CA TYR A 49 18.72 -24.51 124.71
C TYR A 49 19.37 -23.13 124.88
N PRO A 50 19.07 -22.41 125.98
CA PRO A 50 19.62 -21.10 126.25
C PRO A 50 21.16 -21.17 126.30
N GLY A 51 21.84 -20.51 125.35
CA GLY A 51 23.30 -20.53 125.20
C GLY A 51 23.86 -21.33 124.02
N TRP A 52 23.01 -22.01 123.23
CA TRP A 52 23.45 -22.75 122.04
C TRP A 52 23.56 -21.87 120.77
N GLU A 53 24.64 -22.02 120.00
CA GLU A 53 24.83 -21.41 118.67
C GLU A 53 25.04 -22.45 117.54
N PRO A 54 24.59 -22.16 116.30
CA PRO A 54 24.75 -23.10 115.19
C PRO A 54 26.22 -23.27 114.80
N PRO A 55 26.71 -24.52 114.57
CA PRO A 55 28.09 -24.79 114.20
C PRO A 55 28.56 -23.98 112.97
N PRO A 56 29.81 -23.47 112.95
CA PRO A 56 30.37 -22.72 111.82
C PRO A 56 30.30 -23.45 110.47
N ASP A 57 30.45 -24.79 110.49
CA ASP A 57 30.41 -25.62 109.28
C ASP A 57 29.03 -25.64 108.62
N LEU A 58 27.97 -25.70 109.43
CA LEU A 58 26.60 -25.61 108.97
C LEU A 58 26.33 -24.26 108.30
N GLN A 59 26.91 -23.19 108.85
CA GLN A 59 26.79 -21.84 108.29
C GLN A 59 27.52 -21.69 106.94
N ARG A 60 28.74 -22.23 106.81
CA ARG A 60 29.53 -22.18 105.57
C ARG A 60 28.82 -22.88 104.42
N GLU A 61 28.29 -24.09 104.64
CA GLU A 61 27.59 -24.82 103.57
C GLU A 61 26.23 -24.20 103.21
N MET A 62 25.53 -23.61 104.18
CA MET A 62 24.33 -22.83 103.90
C MET A 62 24.63 -21.62 103.00
N GLN A 63 25.72 -20.89 103.26
CA GLN A 63 26.15 -19.76 102.41
C GLN A 63 26.53 -20.22 100.99
N ARG A 64 27.19 -21.37 100.84
CA ARG A 64 27.53 -21.96 99.52
C ARG A 64 26.29 -22.28 98.69
N LEU A 65 25.28 -22.90 99.31
CA LEU A 65 24.00 -23.22 98.66
C LEU A 65 23.20 -21.96 98.27
N GLN A 66 23.22 -20.92 99.11
CA GLN A 66 22.59 -19.63 98.81
C GLN A 66 23.23 -18.94 97.59
N ARG A 67 24.58 -18.93 97.48
CA ARG A 67 25.29 -18.39 96.31
C ARG A 67 24.92 -19.13 95.01
N SER A 68 24.87 -20.47 95.03
CA SER A 68 24.46 -21.30 93.86
C SER A 68 22.99 -21.07 93.44
N ARG A 69 22.07 -20.83 94.38
CA ARG A 69 20.67 -20.50 94.08
C ARG A 69 20.53 -19.11 93.45
N SER A 70 21.28 -18.12 93.93
CA SER A 70 21.31 -16.76 93.40
C SER A 70 21.81 -16.74 91.94
N GLU A 71 22.88 -17.47 91.65
CA GLU A 71 23.43 -17.59 90.29
C GLU A 71 22.46 -18.25 89.31
N ARG A 72 21.83 -19.36 89.69
CA ARG A 72 20.78 -20.02 88.87
C ARG A 72 19.55 -19.15 88.68
N ARG A 73 19.23 -18.26 89.63
CA ARG A 73 18.11 -17.31 89.50
C ARG A 73 18.43 -16.24 88.46
N PHE A 74 19.64 -15.66 88.52
CA PHE A 74 20.10 -14.69 87.53
C PHE A 74 20.03 -15.26 86.11
N TRP A 75 20.63 -16.42 85.84
CA TRP A 75 20.64 -17.01 84.50
C TRP A 75 19.24 -17.37 83.98
N ARG A 76 18.35 -17.85 84.85
CA ARG A 76 16.95 -18.10 84.47
C ARG A 76 16.23 -16.80 84.06
N GLN A 77 16.34 -15.75 84.87
CA GLN A 77 15.73 -14.46 84.59
C GLN A 77 16.33 -13.78 83.36
N TRP A 78 17.66 -13.83 83.22
CA TRP A 78 18.38 -13.29 82.07
C TRP A 78 17.96 -13.99 80.77
N ASN A 79 18.05 -15.32 80.71
CA ASN A 79 17.71 -16.08 79.51
C ASN A 79 16.22 -15.96 79.15
N GLN A 80 15.34 -15.85 80.16
CA GLN A 80 13.92 -15.57 79.94
C GLN A 80 13.72 -14.18 79.31
N ALA A 81 14.34 -13.14 79.86
CA ALA A 81 14.24 -11.78 79.34
C ALA A 81 14.83 -11.66 77.92
N VAL A 82 15.94 -12.37 77.61
CA VAL A 82 16.49 -12.45 76.25
C VAL A 82 15.50 -13.09 75.28
N ARG A 83 14.91 -14.24 75.62
CA ARG A 83 13.92 -14.92 74.76
C ARG A 83 12.68 -14.07 74.50
N GLN A 84 12.25 -13.30 75.50
CA GLN A 84 11.07 -12.43 75.42
C GLN A 84 11.39 -11.06 74.80
N LYS A 85 12.66 -10.78 74.47
CA LYS A 85 13.13 -9.46 74.01
C LYS A 85 12.75 -8.32 74.98
N ASP A 86 12.72 -8.59 76.28
CA ASP A 86 12.41 -7.60 77.32
C ASP A 86 13.67 -6.78 77.67
N TRP A 87 13.91 -5.75 76.87
CA TRP A 87 15.10 -4.90 76.98
C TRP A 87 15.17 -4.14 78.31
N HIS A 88 14.04 -3.68 78.85
CA HIS A 88 14.00 -2.96 80.11
C HIS A 88 14.36 -3.85 81.31
N THR A 89 13.90 -5.10 81.31
CA THR A 89 14.27 -6.06 82.35
C THR A 89 15.75 -6.46 82.26
N LEU A 90 16.30 -6.64 81.06
CA LEU A 90 17.74 -6.88 80.87
C LEU A 90 18.60 -5.76 81.44
N ILE A 91 18.25 -4.49 81.15
CA ILE A 91 18.94 -3.31 81.70
C ILE A 91 18.82 -3.28 83.24
N ARG A 92 17.62 -3.56 83.78
CA ARG A 92 17.39 -3.58 85.24
C ARG A 92 18.21 -4.66 85.94
N LEU A 93 18.28 -5.86 85.37
CA LEU A 93 19.10 -6.96 85.87
C LEU A 93 20.59 -6.62 85.82
N ALA A 94 21.03 -5.97 84.74
CA ALA A 94 22.41 -5.55 84.61
C ALA A 94 22.82 -4.50 85.66
N ARG A 95 21.94 -3.52 85.94
CA ARG A 95 22.16 -2.52 87.00
C ARG A 95 22.25 -3.15 88.39
N LYS A 96 21.49 -4.21 88.66
CA LYS A 96 21.54 -4.95 89.94
C LYS A 96 22.80 -5.82 90.08
N HIS A 97 23.43 -6.22 88.97
CA HIS A 97 24.58 -7.14 88.97
C HIS A 97 25.71 -6.67 88.04
N PRO A 98 26.28 -5.46 88.25
CA PRO A 98 27.24 -4.85 87.31
C PRO A 98 28.53 -5.65 87.13
N ALA A 99 28.98 -6.36 88.17
CA ALA A 99 30.23 -7.15 88.15
C ALA A 99 30.21 -8.30 87.12
N ARG A 100 29.04 -8.78 86.68
CA ARG A 100 28.90 -9.88 85.71
C ARG A 100 29.17 -9.46 84.26
N PHE A 101 29.15 -8.16 83.97
CA PHE A 101 29.29 -7.60 82.62
C PHE A 101 30.72 -7.16 82.36
N ASN A 102 31.59 -8.12 82.02
CA ASN A 102 33.01 -7.91 81.78
C ASN A 102 33.52 -8.85 80.66
N CYS A 103 34.80 -8.75 80.28
CA CYS A 103 35.36 -9.51 79.16
C CYS A 103 35.41 -11.04 79.36
N ARG A 104 35.14 -11.58 80.56
CA ARG A 104 34.96 -13.03 80.76
C ARG A 104 33.62 -13.53 80.22
N HIS A 105 32.65 -12.64 80.02
CA HIS A 105 31.32 -12.94 79.48
C HIS A 105 30.94 -11.94 78.38
N PRO A 106 31.63 -11.95 77.22
CA PRO A 106 31.41 -10.99 76.14
C PRO A 106 29.97 -11.02 75.58
N GLY A 107 29.32 -12.20 75.56
CA GLY A 107 27.92 -12.32 75.15
C GLY A 107 26.96 -11.52 76.04
N LEU A 108 27.20 -11.45 77.36
CA LEU A 108 26.39 -10.61 78.27
C LEU A 108 26.57 -9.13 77.95
N LEU A 109 27.80 -8.70 77.63
CA LEU A 109 28.10 -7.32 77.22
C LEU A 109 27.40 -6.97 75.90
N GLN A 110 27.42 -7.87 74.92
CA GLN A 110 26.77 -7.64 73.62
C GLN A 110 25.26 -7.53 73.75
N THR A 111 24.62 -8.46 74.47
CA THR A 111 23.17 -8.41 74.71
C THR A 111 22.78 -7.18 75.51
N LEU A 112 23.58 -6.76 76.50
CA LEU A 112 23.32 -5.53 77.24
C LEU A 112 23.46 -4.28 76.36
N ALA A 113 24.49 -4.23 75.51
CA ALA A 113 24.70 -3.14 74.58
C ALA A 113 23.53 -3.02 73.59
N LEU A 114 23.07 -4.15 73.04
CA LEU A 114 21.88 -4.21 72.18
C LEU A 114 20.61 -3.79 72.93
N ALA A 115 20.43 -4.21 74.19
CA ALA A 115 19.28 -3.82 74.99
C ALA A 115 19.22 -2.30 75.21
N TYR A 116 20.35 -1.65 75.51
CA TYR A 116 20.40 -0.19 75.57
C TYR A 116 20.06 0.45 74.23
N ALA A 117 20.62 -0.07 73.13
CA ALA A 117 20.35 0.46 71.80
C ALA A 117 18.87 0.34 71.42
N LYS A 118 18.22 -0.81 71.67
CA LYS A 118 16.79 -1.05 71.42
C LYS A 118 15.84 -0.18 72.26
N THR A 119 16.35 0.45 73.31
CA THR A 119 15.58 1.41 74.14
C THR A 119 15.88 2.88 73.79
N GLY A 120 16.57 3.14 72.67
CA GLY A 120 16.96 4.49 72.21
C GLY A 120 18.12 5.11 73.00
N ARG A 121 18.76 4.36 73.91
CA ARG A 121 19.83 4.83 74.79
C ARG A 121 21.20 4.59 74.15
N LEU A 122 21.43 5.26 73.01
CA LEU A 122 22.57 4.99 72.13
C LEU A 122 23.93 5.30 72.77
N SER A 123 24.04 6.35 73.59
CA SER A 123 25.27 6.69 74.31
C SER A 123 25.70 5.62 75.32
N GLU A 124 24.75 5.04 76.05
CA GLU A 124 25.00 3.91 76.94
C GLU A 124 25.32 2.64 76.15
N ALA A 125 24.62 2.40 75.03
CA ALA A 125 24.92 1.30 74.13
C ALA A 125 26.36 1.39 73.59
N ALA A 126 26.79 2.56 73.10
CA ALA A 126 28.14 2.80 72.60
C ALA A 126 29.20 2.55 73.68
N ARG A 127 28.94 2.90 74.94
CA ARG A 127 29.85 2.60 76.06
C ARG A 127 30.03 1.11 76.27
N HIS A 128 28.94 0.34 76.19
CA HIS A 128 28.98 -1.11 76.36
C HIS A 128 29.58 -1.82 75.13
N TYR A 129 29.28 -1.37 73.91
CA TYR A 129 29.95 -1.83 72.70
C TYR A 129 31.45 -1.52 72.74
N ARG A 130 31.86 -0.30 73.14
CA ARG A 130 33.27 0.06 73.35
C ARG A 130 33.96 -0.91 74.29
N ARG A 131 33.35 -1.19 75.45
CA ARG A 131 33.90 -2.15 76.41
C ARG A 131 34.03 -3.56 75.83
N LEU A 132 33.04 -4.01 75.06
CA LEU A 132 33.06 -5.29 74.37
C LEU A 132 34.17 -5.36 73.30
N LEU A 133 34.35 -4.30 72.51
CA LEU A 133 35.35 -4.23 71.44
C LEU A 133 36.80 -4.17 71.98
N HIS A 134 37.00 -3.79 73.24
CA HIS A 134 38.31 -3.87 73.90
C HIS A 134 38.62 -5.28 74.45
N CYS A 135 37.66 -6.20 74.44
CA CYS A 135 37.90 -7.58 74.87
C CYS A 135 38.68 -8.35 73.79
N HIS A 136 39.67 -9.14 74.23
CA HIS A 136 40.49 -9.93 73.32
C HIS A 136 39.64 -10.93 72.49
N GLY A 137 39.95 -11.06 71.20
CA GLY A 137 39.27 -11.98 70.28
C GLY A 137 37.94 -11.49 69.70
N ILE A 138 37.47 -10.28 70.05
CA ILE A 138 36.23 -9.71 69.51
C ILE A 138 36.50 -8.96 68.21
N GLN A 139 35.86 -9.41 67.13
CA GLN A 139 35.93 -8.75 65.82
C GLN A 139 34.86 -7.65 65.71
N PRO A 140 35.23 -6.37 65.50
CA PRO A 140 34.27 -5.28 65.42
C PRO A 140 33.19 -5.47 64.37
N ARG A 141 33.56 -5.99 63.19
CA ARG A 141 32.64 -6.24 62.09
C ARG A 141 31.51 -7.18 62.50
N THR A 142 31.82 -8.38 62.99
CA THR A 142 30.82 -9.40 63.33
C THR A 142 29.84 -8.94 64.41
N VAL A 143 30.34 -8.27 65.45
CA VAL A 143 29.49 -7.76 66.53
C VAL A 143 28.56 -6.66 66.02
N LEU A 144 29.08 -5.73 65.21
CA LEU A 144 28.28 -4.61 64.72
C LEU A 144 27.36 -5.00 63.56
N GLU A 145 27.67 -6.03 62.76
CA GLU A 145 26.73 -6.62 61.80
C GLU A 145 25.48 -7.17 62.50
N SER A 146 25.65 -7.80 63.67
CA SER A 146 24.49 -8.23 64.46
C SER A 146 23.63 -7.05 64.94
N ALA A 147 24.27 -5.94 65.33
CA ALA A 147 23.58 -4.73 65.75
C ALA A 147 22.89 -4.03 64.59
N LEU A 148 23.51 -4.04 63.41
CA LEU A 148 22.94 -3.51 62.17
C LEU A 148 21.58 -4.15 61.92
N TRP A 149 21.48 -5.48 61.87
CA TRP A 149 20.22 -6.17 61.56
C TRP A 149 19.10 -5.94 62.58
N GLU A 150 19.46 -5.63 63.81
CA GLU A 150 18.50 -5.43 64.90
C GLU A 150 18.04 -3.97 65.02
N LEU A 151 18.89 -2.99 64.73
CA LEU A 151 18.56 -1.57 64.87
C LEU A 151 17.98 -0.99 63.57
N ASP A 152 17.27 0.13 63.70
CA ASP A 152 16.98 0.97 62.53
C ASP A 152 18.28 1.60 62.00
N SER A 153 18.28 1.97 60.73
CA SER A 153 19.49 2.47 60.07
C SER A 153 20.01 3.77 60.67
N ALA A 154 19.14 4.64 61.20
CA ALA A 154 19.53 5.96 61.73
C ALA A 154 20.19 5.83 63.12
N ASP A 155 19.59 5.05 64.00
CA ASP A 155 20.13 4.69 65.31
C ASP A 155 21.44 3.92 65.17
N PHE A 156 21.53 3.01 64.21
CA PHE A 156 22.77 2.29 63.93
C PHE A 156 23.88 3.21 63.43
N LEU A 157 23.59 4.13 62.50
CA LEU A 157 24.59 5.11 62.02
C LEU A 157 25.07 6.03 63.15
N THR A 158 24.15 6.43 64.04
CA THR A 158 24.47 7.25 65.22
C THR A 158 25.35 6.48 66.20
N LEU A 159 25.00 5.23 66.49
CA LEU A 159 25.81 4.32 67.30
C LEU A 159 27.22 4.13 66.70
N LEU A 160 27.29 3.90 65.40
CA LEU A 160 28.54 3.69 64.67
C LEU A 160 29.43 4.94 64.70
N HIS A 161 28.85 6.14 64.62
CA HIS A 161 29.57 7.39 64.80
C HIS A 161 30.15 7.54 66.22
N GLN A 162 29.40 7.17 67.26
CA GLN A 162 29.90 7.20 68.66
C GLN A 162 31.01 6.18 68.94
N LEU A 163 31.21 5.19 68.06
CA LEU A 163 32.26 4.19 68.12
C LEU A 163 33.49 4.56 67.26
N GLN A 164 33.55 5.79 66.74
CA GLN A 164 34.73 6.30 66.02
C GLN A 164 36.01 6.20 66.87
N GLY A 165 37.13 5.92 66.21
CA GLY A 165 38.45 5.73 66.85
C GLY A 165 38.70 4.34 67.43
N ILE A 166 37.67 3.49 67.57
CA ILE A 166 37.81 2.09 68.04
C ILE A 166 37.55 1.10 66.91
N VAL A 167 36.58 1.41 66.05
CA VAL A 167 36.30 0.61 64.86
C VAL A 167 37.19 1.11 63.71
N PRO A 168 37.95 0.22 63.03
CA PRO A 168 38.76 0.61 61.88
C PRO A 168 37.92 1.29 60.79
N ASP A 169 38.46 2.31 60.14
CA ASP A 169 37.71 3.13 59.17
C ASP A 169 37.10 2.32 58.04
N ALA A 170 37.83 1.38 57.43
CA ALA A 170 37.29 0.50 56.39
C ALA A 170 36.09 -0.34 56.87
N THR A 171 36.09 -0.79 58.14
CA THR A 171 34.96 -1.53 58.71
C THR A 171 33.78 -0.60 59.00
N ARG A 172 34.07 0.62 59.50
CA ARG A 172 33.07 1.65 59.77
C ARG A 172 32.37 2.09 58.48
N GLU A 173 33.12 2.37 57.43
CA GLU A 173 32.58 2.77 56.12
C GLU A 173 31.70 1.67 55.52
N HIS A 174 32.17 0.42 55.53
CA HIS A 174 31.38 -0.72 55.06
C HIS A 174 30.05 -0.87 55.81
N LEU A 175 30.07 -0.81 57.14
CA LEU A 175 28.86 -0.93 57.96
C LEU A 175 27.92 0.28 57.79
N ALA A 176 28.47 1.49 57.66
CA ALA A 176 27.70 2.69 57.39
C ALA A 176 26.98 2.59 56.04
N TYR A 177 27.67 2.07 55.02
CA TYR A 177 27.10 1.81 53.71
C TYR A 177 25.95 0.80 53.78
N GLN A 178 26.14 -0.34 54.45
CA GLN A 178 25.09 -1.36 54.61
C GLN A 178 23.84 -0.81 55.32
N ALA A 179 24.03 0.06 56.33
CA ALA A 179 22.93 0.73 57.00
C ALA A 179 22.16 1.68 56.07
N ARG A 180 22.88 2.53 55.31
CA ARG A 180 22.28 3.42 54.32
C ARG A 180 21.58 2.66 53.19
N ARG A 181 22.19 1.59 52.69
CA ARG A 181 21.59 0.71 51.69
C ARG A 181 20.24 0.16 52.15
N ARG A 182 20.14 -0.30 53.40
CA ARG A 182 18.86 -0.73 53.97
C ARG A 182 17.82 0.39 54.02
N GLN A 183 18.23 1.61 54.36
CA GLN A 183 17.37 2.78 54.35
C GLN A 183 16.86 3.10 52.93
N TRP A 184 17.74 3.08 51.92
CA TRP A 184 17.37 3.29 50.53
C TRP A 184 16.41 2.21 50.01
N LEU A 185 16.68 0.93 50.28
CA LEU A 185 15.77 -0.15 49.91
C LEU A 185 14.43 -0.08 50.65
N GLN A 186 14.39 0.49 51.86
CA GLN A 186 13.14 0.79 52.55
C GLN A 186 12.37 1.92 51.84
N LEU A 187 13.02 3.00 51.41
CA LEU A 187 12.38 4.05 50.61
C LEU A 187 11.79 3.49 49.31
N TYR A 188 12.53 2.59 48.64
CA TYR A 188 12.04 1.86 47.47
C TYR A 188 10.77 1.06 47.77
N ARG A 189 10.76 0.25 48.85
CA ARG A 189 9.58 -0.54 49.26
C ARG A 189 8.38 0.33 49.61
N LEU A 190 8.62 1.50 50.19
CA LEU A 190 7.60 2.49 50.52
C LEU A 190 7.15 3.33 49.32
N LYS A 191 7.69 3.07 48.12
CA LYS A 191 7.44 3.83 46.88
C LYS A 191 7.79 5.32 46.96
N ARG A 192 8.70 5.71 47.86
CA ARG A 192 9.19 7.09 48.03
C ARG A 192 10.37 7.35 47.09
N PHE A 193 10.10 7.27 45.79
CA PHE A 193 11.14 7.21 44.75
C PHE A 193 11.91 8.52 44.57
N THR A 194 11.26 9.68 44.67
CA THR A 194 11.92 10.98 44.56
C THR A 194 12.97 11.15 45.66
N GLU A 195 12.61 10.81 46.91
CA GLU A 195 13.54 10.87 48.03
C GLU A 195 14.67 9.85 47.93
N LEU A 196 14.37 8.65 47.44
CA LEU A 196 15.38 7.64 47.15
C LEU A 196 16.43 8.19 46.19
N LEU A 197 16.00 8.68 45.02
CA LEU A 197 16.89 9.20 43.98
C LEU A 197 17.70 10.40 44.47
N GLU A 198 17.07 11.35 45.17
CA GLU A 198 17.76 12.53 45.72
C GLU A 198 18.88 12.13 46.71
N GLN A 199 18.58 11.20 47.64
CA GLN A 199 19.55 10.75 48.64
C GLN A 199 20.70 9.97 48.00
N THR A 200 20.41 9.11 47.02
CA THR A 200 21.44 8.31 46.36
C THR A 200 22.28 9.14 45.40
N GLN A 201 21.70 10.15 44.73
CA GLN A 201 22.44 11.04 43.83
C GLN A 201 23.51 11.84 44.57
N LYS A 202 23.17 12.37 45.76
CA LYS A 202 24.13 13.07 46.64
C LYS A 202 25.27 12.19 47.14
N ARG A 203 25.13 10.85 47.02
CA ARG A 203 26.07 9.86 47.54
C ARG A 203 26.55 8.88 46.47
N HIS A 204 26.48 9.24 45.17
CA HIS A 204 26.84 8.30 44.11
C HIS A 204 28.28 7.78 44.24
N ALA A 205 29.22 8.60 44.71
CA ALA A 205 30.63 8.20 44.85
C ALA A 205 30.79 7.07 45.89
N GLU A 206 30.00 7.12 46.97
CA GLU A 206 29.96 6.07 48.00
C GLU A 206 29.40 4.76 47.42
N ILE A 207 28.36 4.84 46.57
CA ILE A 207 27.75 3.68 45.91
C ILE A 207 28.73 3.04 44.91
N LEU A 208 29.43 3.84 44.12
CA LEU A 208 30.42 3.36 43.15
C LEU A 208 31.63 2.72 43.81
N ALA A 209 32.13 3.30 44.91
CA ALA A 209 33.25 2.73 45.67
C ALA A 209 32.95 1.31 46.18
N HIS A 210 31.69 1.04 46.53
CA HIS A 210 31.22 -0.28 46.98
C HIS A 210 30.84 -1.23 45.84
N ARG A 211 30.82 -0.77 44.58
CA ARG A 211 30.47 -1.55 43.38
C ARG A 211 29.14 -2.32 43.51
N ASP A 212 28.13 -1.71 44.13
CA ASP A 212 26.80 -2.33 44.32
C ASP A 212 25.96 -2.25 43.05
N LEU A 213 26.22 -3.18 42.13
CA LEU A 213 25.55 -3.24 40.83
C LEU A 213 24.04 -3.44 40.96
N ASP A 214 23.56 -4.16 41.98
CA ASP A 214 22.12 -4.39 42.17
C ASP A 214 21.40 -3.09 42.53
N LEU A 215 21.98 -2.30 43.44
CA LEU A 215 21.43 -0.99 43.77
C LEU A 215 21.51 -0.04 42.57
N ILE A 216 22.63 -0.02 41.83
CA ILE A 216 22.79 0.83 40.64
C ILE A 216 21.73 0.50 39.58
N ARG A 217 21.49 -0.80 39.29
CA ARG A 217 20.42 -1.23 38.37
C ARG A 217 19.06 -0.72 38.85
N LEU A 218 18.74 -0.91 40.13
CA LEU A 218 17.47 -0.47 40.71
C LEU A 218 17.28 1.04 40.57
N LEU A 219 18.31 1.85 40.87
CA LEU A 219 18.25 3.30 40.77
C LEU A 219 18.10 3.76 39.33
N ALA A 220 18.84 3.15 38.40
CA ALA A 220 18.78 3.49 36.98
C ALA A 220 17.39 3.22 36.38
N TRP A 221 16.82 2.03 36.63
CA TRP A 221 15.46 1.70 36.20
C TRP A 221 14.41 2.59 36.86
N GLN A 222 14.58 2.90 38.15
CA GLN A 222 13.62 3.76 38.84
C GLN A 222 13.65 5.20 38.36
N ALA A 223 14.84 5.74 38.04
CA ALA A 223 14.94 7.07 37.43
C ALA A 223 14.23 7.10 36.07
N ARG A 224 14.41 6.06 35.25
CA ARG A 224 13.75 5.94 33.95
C ARG A 224 12.23 5.85 34.07
N ASP A 225 11.73 4.96 34.94
CA ASP A 225 10.29 4.77 35.17
C ASP A 225 9.64 6.01 35.79
N GLY A 226 10.43 6.83 36.50
CA GLY A 226 10.03 8.15 37.00
C GLY A 226 10.05 9.28 35.97
N ASN A 227 10.30 8.99 34.69
CA ASN A 227 10.43 9.95 33.60
C ASN A 227 11.56 10.98 33.80
N ASP A 228 12.66 10.56 34.43
CA ASP A 228 13.90 11.33 34.56
C ASP A 228 15.03 10.65 33.75
N PRO A 229 15.05 10.83 32.41
CA PRO A 229 16.00 10.14 31.54
C PRO A 229 17.44 10.63 31.73
N THR A 230 17.65 11.86 32.21
CA THR A 230 18.99 12.40 32.47
C THR A 230 19.64 11.65 33.62
N THR A 231 18.96 11.55 34.75
CA THR A 231 19.43 10.79 35.92
C THR A 231 19.56 9.31 35.60
N ALA A 232 18.61 8.73 34.85
CA ALA A 232 18.68 7.34 34.42
C ALA A 232 19.94 7.06 33.58
N ARG A 233 20.25 7.93 32.61
CA ARG A 233 21.43 7.82 31.77
C ARG A 233 22.70 7.81 32.60
N GLU A 234 22.84 8.74 33.54
CA GLU A 234 24.00 8.81 34.45
C GLU A 234 24.19 7.49 35.21
N TRP A 235 23.13 6.97 35.85
CA TRP A 235 23.21 5.71 36.60
C TRP A 235 23.54 4.50 35.71
N PHE A 236 22.94 4.41 34.52
CA PHE A 236 23.25 3.34 33.58
C PHE A 236 24.70 3.42 33.07
N GLU A 237 25.20 4.61 32.74
CA GLU A 237 26.58 4.81 32.29
C GLU A 237 27.59 4.47 33.39
N MET A 238 27.35 4.96 34.61
CA MET A 238 28.19 4.62 35.77
C MET A 238 28.18 3.11 36.05
N GLY A 239 27.02 2.46 35.97
CA GLY A 239 26.91 1.02 36.12
C GLY A 239 27.68 0.25 35.05
N LEU A 240 27.59 0.66 33.78
CA LEU A 240 28.33 0.04 32.67
C LEU A 240 29.83 0.30 32.74
N ALA A 241 30.27 1.42 33.32
CA ALA A 241 31.69 1.65 33.57
C ALA A 241 32.26 0.61 34.56
N LEU A 242 31.46 0.18 35.54
CA LEU A 242 31.82 -0.87 36.51
C LEU A 242 31.66 -2.29 35.96
N ALA A 243 30.61 -2.53 35.17
CA ALA A 243 30.30 -3.82 34.58
C ALA A 243 30.05 -3.68 33.06
N PRO A 244 31.11 -3.63 32.23
CA PRO A 244 30.99 -3.30 30.81
C PRO A 244 30.17 -4.30 29.97
N ASP A 245 30.00 -5.54 30.45
CA ASP A 245 29.25 -6.60 29.77
C ASP A 245 27.87 -6.87 30.39
N ASP A 246 27.41 -6.00 31.30
CA ASP A 246 26.08 -6.09 31.89
C ASP A 246 24.99 -5.72 30.88
N GLU A 247 24.29 -6.73 30.38
CA GLU A 247 23.25 -6.57 29.37
C GLU A 247 22.01 -5.83 29.91
N ASN A 248 21.69 -5.91 31.21
CA ASN A 248 20.55 -5.22 31.79
C ASN A 248 20.78 -3.70 31.83
N LEU A 249 21.96 -3.29 32.28
CA LEU A 249 22.36 -1.88 32.28
C LEU A 249 22.50 -1.33 30.86
N ALA A 250 23.06 -2.13 29.94
CA ALA A 250 23.15 -1.78 28.53
C ALA A 250 21.77 -1.57 27.89
N PHE A 251 20.83 -2.49 28.12
CA PHE A 251 19.49 -2.39 27.60
C PHE A 251 18.72 -1.18 28.18
N GLY A 252 18.86 -0.91 29.47
CA GLY A 252 18.27 0.27 30.09
C GLY A 252 18.84 1.59 29.52
N LEU A 253 20.16 1.66 29.31
CA LEU A 253 20.79 2.80 28.64
C LEU A 253 20.30 2.96 27.20
N LEU A 254 20.13 1.86 26.46
CA LEU A 254 19.63 1.86 25.09
C LEU A 254 18.21 2.48 25.01
N LEU A 255 17.31 2.04 25.90
CA LEU A 255 15.95 2.59 25.97
C LEU A 255 15.95 4.06 26.37
N THR A 256 16.79 4.43 27.34
CA THR A 256 16.94 5.83 27.77
C THR A 256 17.47 6.71 26.63
N ALA A 257 18.46 6.23 25.88
CA ALA A 257 18.99 6.91 24.70
C ALA A 257 17.94 7.03 23.58
N GLN A 258 17.06 6.03 23.41
CA GLN A 258 15.94 6.11 22.50
C GLN A 258 14.95 7.22 22.91
N ASP A 259 14.58 7.29 24.19
CA ASP A 259 13.65 8.31 24.71
C ASP A 259 14.23 9.73 24.57
N MET A 260 15.54 9.87 24.71
CA MET A 260 16.29 11.12 24.55
C MET A 260 16.68 11.44 23.10
N ASP A 261 16.37 10.56 22.14
CA ASP A 261 16.71 10.73 20.73
C ASP A 261 18.24 10.76 20.46
N ASP A 262 19.05 10.21 21.37
CA ASP A 262 20.52 10.13 21.33
C ASP A 262 20.99 8.93 20.48
N GLU A 263 21.12 9.19 19.17
CA GLU A 263 21.57 8.20 18.20
C GLU A 263 22.98 7.66 18.51
N GLN A 264 23.90 8.49 19.01
CA GLN A 264 25.30 8.10 19.21
C GLN A 264 25.41 7.04 20.32
N THR A 265 24.76 7.29 21.46
CA THR A 265 24.75 6.35 22.59
C THR A 265 24.04 5.06 22.22
N LEU A 266 22.87 5.16 21.58
CA LEU A 266 22.09 4.00 21.16
C LEU A 266 22.91 3.07 20.25
N LEU A 267 23.61 3.63 19.26
CA LEU A 267 24.43 2.85 18.34
C LEU A 267 25.66 2.23 18.99
N ARG A 268 26.29 2.95 19.93
CA ARG A 268 27.43 2.42 20.70
C ARG A 268 27.03 1.17 21.47
N ILE A 269 25.87 1.21 22.12
CA ILE A 269 25.33 0.05 22.84
C ILE A 269 24.93 -1.06 21.87
N ALA A 270 24.19 -0.74 20.82
CA ALA A 270 23.76 -1.72 19.82
C ALA A 270 24.94 -2.47 19.19
N THR A 271 26.01 -1.76 18.82
CA THR A 271 27.23 -2.37 18.23
C THR A 271 27.86 -3.40 19.15
N ARG A 272 27.81 -3.19 20.47
CA ARG A 272 28.43 -4.10 21.45
C ARG A 272 27.54 -5.28 21.85
N PHE A 273 26.22 -5.08 21.86
CA PHE A 273 25.28 -6.02 22.48
C PHE A 273 24.28 -6.66 21.52
N ALA A 274 24.04 -6.12 20.32
CA ALA A 274 23.00 -6.63 19.41
C ALA A 274 23.22 -8.10 19.00
N ASP A 275 24.46 -8.57 18.88
CA ASP A 275 24.73 -9.96 18.50
C ASP A 275 24.34 -10.96 19.60
N ARG A 276 24.38 -10.55 20.87
CA ARG A 276 24.13 -11.39 22.06
C ARG A 276 22.81 -11.08 22.79
N SER A 277 22.13 -10.00 22.45
CA SER A 277 20.83 -9.61 23.04
C SER A 277 19.81 -9.29 21.96
N GLU A 278 18.82 -10.17 21.82
CA GLU A 278 17.69 -10.01 20.89
C GLU A 278 16.92 -8.71 21.16
N ARG A 279 16.65 -8.39 22.43
CA ARG A 279 15.93 -7.16 22.81
C ARG A 279 16.68 -5.89 22.43
N VAL A 280 18.01 -5.86 22.60
CA VAL A 280 18.84 -4.72 22.16
C VAL A 280 18.79 -4.60 20.64
N ARG A 281 18.98 -5.72 19.93
CA ARG A 281 18.97 -5.79 18.47
C ARG A 281 17.66 -5.26 17.89
N ARG A 282 16.52 -5.72 18.41
CA ARG A 282 15.17 -5.34 17.96
C ARG A 282 14.90 -3.85 18.14
N ILE A 283 15.23 -3.29 19.31
CA ILE A 283 15.05 -1.85 19.59
C ILE A 283 15.95 -1.01 18.69
N ALA A 284 17.22 -1.39 18.53
CA ALA A 284 18.16 -0.67 17.68
C ALA A 284 17.71 -0.65 16.21
N ALA A 285 17.27 -1.79 15.67
CA ALA A 285 16.74 -1.87 14.32
C ALA A 285 15.49 -1.00 14.13
N ALA A 286 14.53 -1.08 15.06
CA ALA A 286 13.30 -0.30 15.01
C ALA A 286 13.57 1.22 15.07
N TYR A 287 14.46 1.66 15.96
CA TYR A 287 14.88 3.06 16.05
C TYR A 287 15.48 3.54 14.73
N LEU A 288 16.45 2.80 14.18
CA LEU A 288 17.11 3.17 12.92
C LEU A 288 16.13 3.23 11.74
N SER A 289 15.19 2.28 11.64
CA SER A 289 14.13 2.32 10.63
C SER A 289 13.20 3.52 10.79
N SER A 290 12.81 3.86 12.02
CA SER A 290 11.98 5.04 12.30
C SER A 290 12.68 6.33 11.89
N ARG A 291 13.96 6.48 12.25
CA ARG A 291 14.78 7.64 11.88
C ARG A 291 15.01 7.71 10.38
N ALA A 292 15.22 6.58 9.73
CA ALA A 292 15.33 6.53 8.28
C ALA A 292 14.04 7.01 7.59
N TRP A 293 12.86 6.61 8.08
CA TRP A 293 11.57 7.15 7.61
C TRP A 293 11.42 8.65 7.88
N PHE A 294 11.86 9.14 9.04
CA PHE A 294 11.86 10.57 9.38
C PHE A 294 12.69 11.38 8.38
N HIS A 295 13.92 10.96 8.09
CA HIS A 295 14.79 11.62 7.13
C HIS A 295 14.28 11.48 5.69
N TYR A 296 13.65 10.35 5.33
CA TYR A 296 12.99 10.18 4.03
C TYR A 296 11.91 11.23 3.81
N ARG A 297 11.02 11.46 4.79
CA ARG A 297 9.95 12.47 4.71
C ARG A 297 10.49 13.89 4.54
N ARG A 298 11.68 14.17 5.07
CA ARG A 298 12.40 15.45 4.90
C ARG A 298 13.21 15.56 3.61
N LYS A 299 13.14 14.55 2.73
CA LYS A 299 13.93 14.44 1.49
C LYS A 299 15.45 14.34 1.69
N GLU A 300 15.89 13.97 2.89
CA GLU A 300 17.30 13.78 3.25
C GLU A 300 17.76 12.35 2.90
N PHE A 301 17.68 11.98 1.62
CA PHE A 301 17.79 10.60 1.15
C PHE A 301 19.12 9.90 1.45
N SER A 302 20.23 10.64 1.49
CA SER A 302 21.55 10.07 1.84
C SER A 302 21.57 9.60 3.29
N ARG A 303 21.07 10.42 4.22
CA ARG A 303 20.98 10.10 5.65
C ARG A 303 19.97 8.97 5.90
N ALA A 304 18.79 9.07 5.27
CA ALA A 304 17.77 8.02 5.34
C ALA A 304 18.32 6.65 4.88
N ARG A 305 19.06 6.62 3.76
CA ARG A 305 19.67 5.39 3.24
C ARG A 305 20.69 4.80 4.21
N HIS A 306 21.58 5.62 4.74
CA HIS A 306 22.60 5.17 5.68
C HIS A 306 21.96 4.53 6.92
N LEU A 307 20.92 5.14 7.47
CA LEU A 307 20.21 4.61 8.63
C LEU A 307 19.48 3.30 8.31
N ALA A 308 18.77 3.25 7.17
CA ALA A 308 18.08 2.03 6.73
C ALA A 308 19.05 0.86 6.47
N GLN A 309 20.22 1.12 5.87
CA GLN A 309 21.23 0.08 5.65
C GLN A 309 21.78 -0.49 6.96
N ARG A 310 21.90 0.33 8.01
CA ARG A 310 22.30 -0.15 9.34
C ARG A 310 21.18 -0.91 10.03
N ALA A 311 19.94 -0.46 9.90
CA ALA A 311 18.78 -1.20 10.38
C ALA A 311 18.71 -2.61 9.78
N LEU A 312 19.10 -2.76 8.50
CA LEU A 312 19.11 -4.05 7.80
C LEU A 312 20.02 -5.11 8.44
N VAL A 313 21.08 -4.69 9.13
CA VAL A 313 22.03 -5.63 9.80
C VAL A 313 21.37 -6.33 10.99
N TRP A 314 20.46 -5.64 11.67
CA TRP A 314 19.91 -6.09 12.95
C TRP A 314 18.41 -6.42 12.88
N THR A 315 17.71 -6.02 11.83
CA THR A 315 16.26 -6.27 11.71
C THR A 315 15.93 -7.75 11.58
N GLU A 316 14.86 -8.17 12.24
CA GLU A 316 14.22 -9.48 12.03
C GLU A 316 13.32 -9.47 10.79
N ASN A 317 12.90 -8.29 10.33
CA ASN A 317 12.08 -8.11 9.13
C ASN A 317 12.85 -7.29 8.07
N PRO A 318 13.70 -7.95 7.27
CA PRO A 318 14.49 -7.27 6.24
C PRO A 318 13.63 -6.73 5.09
N ASP A 319 12.44 -7.30 4.85
CA ASP A 319 11.57 -6.88 3.76
C ASP A 319 10.97 -5.48 4.02
N GLU A 320 10.61 -5.13 5.25
CA GLU A 320 10.17 -3.76 5.60
C GLU A 320 11.29 -2.72 5.45
N VAL A 321 12.53 -3.09 5.75
CA VAL A 321 13.69 -2.21 5.50
C VAL A 321 13.98 -2.09 4.00
N HIS A 322 13.85 -3.18 3.24
CA HIS A 322 13.95 -3.14 1.79
C HIS A 322 12.83 -2.34 1.13
N TYR A 323 11.63 -2.33 1.71
CA TYR A 323 10.50 -1.51 1.27
C TYR A 323 10.83 -0.02 1.41
N LEU A 324 11.32 0.41 2.57
CA LEU A 324 11.83 1.78 2.76
C LEU A 324 12.98 2.11 1.79
N LEU A 325 13.98 1.23 1.65
CA LEU A 325 15.08 1.43 0.70
C LEU A 325 14.60 1.56 -0.74
N ALA A 326 13.55 0.84 -1.14
CA ALA A 326 12.96 0.95 -2.46
C ALA A 326 12.33 2.32 -2.70
N TRP A 327 11.61 2.87 -1.72
CA TRP A 327 11.08 4.24 -1.78
C TRP A 327 12.20 5.29 -1.79
N ILE A 328 13.23 5.14 -0.95
CA ILE A 328 14.41 6.03 -0.97
C ILE A 328 15.09 5.99 -2.35
N ASP A 329 15.27 4.80 -2.93
CA ASP A 329 15.87 4.65 -4.26
C ASP A 329 14.99 5.29 -5.35
N LEU A 330 13.66 5.19 -5.26
CA LEU A 330 12.74 5.80 -6.23
C LEU A 330 12.78 7.34 -6.15
N GLU A 331 12.63 7.91 -4.95
CA GLU A 331 12.61 9.37 -4.75
C GLU A 331 13.98 10.03 -4.98
N SER A 332 15.07 9.27 -4.87
CA SER A 332 16.43 9.75 -5.22
C SER A 332 16.82 9.53 -6.69
N GLY A 333 15.87 9.21 -7.57
CA GLY A 333 16.08 9.05 -9.02
C GLY A 333 16.73 7.73 -9.43
N ARG A 334 16.89 6.76 -8.53
CA ARG A 334 17.49 5.44 -8.79
C ARG A 334 16.42 4.38 -9.10
N SER A 335 15.54 4.68 -10.05
CA SER A 335 14.35 3.87 -10.37
C SER A 335 14.67 2.41 -10.70
N ALA A 336 15.80 2.11 -11.35
CA ALA A 336 16.20 0.73 -11.64
C ALA A 336 16.47 -0.09 -10.37
N ARG A 337 17.09 0.52 -9.34
CA ARG A 337 17.33 -0.14 -8.04
C ARG A 337 16.03 -0.32 -7.27
N ALA A 338 15.19 0.72 -7.24
CA ALA A 338 13.86 0.66 -6.63
C ALA A 338 13.02 -0.47 -7.24
N ARG A 339 13.00 -0.56 -8.58
CA ARG A 339 12.27 -1.60 -9.31
C ARG A 339 12.73 -3.00 -8.91
N LYS A 340 14.04 -3.25 -8.88
CA LYS A 340 14.59 -4.55 -8.49
C LYS A 340 14.15 -4.93 -7.07
N ARG A 341 14.18 -3.98 -6.12
CA ARG A 341 13.71 -4.21 -4.74
C ARG A 341 12.22 -4.49 -4.67
N PHE A 342 11.38 -3.65 -5.26
CA PHE A 342 9.94 -3.86 -5.28
C PHE A 342 9.55 -5.16 -6.00
N GLN A 343 10.23 -5.54 -7.09
CA GLN A 343 10.03 -6.83 -7.75
C GLN A 343 10.36 -8.01 -6.84
N GLN A 344 11.44 -7.94 -6.07
CA GLN A 344 11.78 -8.98 -5.09
C GLN A 344 10.74 -9.08 -3.98
N LEU A 345 10.35 -7.94 -3.41
CA LEU A 345 9.31 -7.88 -2.36
C LEU A 345 7.97 -8.43 -2.85
N THR A 346 7.54 -8.01 -4.03
CA THR A 346 6.29 -8.43 -4.68
C THR A 346 6.29 -9.92 -5.04
N ARG A 347 7.45 -10.53 -5.32
CA ARG A 347 7.58 -11.98 -5.55
C ARG A 347 7.51 -12.79 -4.26
N ARG A 348 8.07 -12.28 -3.16
CA ARG A 348 8.03 -12.94 -1.84
C ARG A 348 6.65 -12.82 -1.19
N HIS A 349 5.98 -11.69 -1.40
CA HIS A 349 4.67 -11.38 -0.83
C HIS A 349 3.67 -11.09 -1.95
N PRO A 350 3.20 -12.12 -2.67
CA PRO A 350 2.39 -11.95 -3.88
C PRO A 350 1.03 -11.27 -3.67
N GLU A 351 0.51 -11.29 -2.44
CA GLU A 351 -0.77 -10.67 -2.06
C GLU A 351 -0.64 -9.28 -1.41
N ASP A 352 0.58 -8.86 -0.98
CA ASP A 352 0.75 -7.55 -0.33
C ASP A 352 0.62 -6.42 -1.34
N THR A 353 -0.45 -5.65 -1.20
CA THR A 353 -0.78 -4.56 -2.12
C THR A 353 0.19 -3.39 -1.99
N ARG A 354 0.80 -3.15 -0.82
CA ARG A 354 1.76 -2.05 -0.60
C ARG A 354 2.99 -2.20 -1.51
N TYR A 355 3.54 -3.40 -1.61
CA TYR A 355 4.72 -3.68 -2.44
C TYR A 355 4.37 -3.62 -3.93
N ALA A 356 3.20 -4.13 -4.30
CA ALA A 356 2.68 -4.06 -5.66
C ALA A 356 2.44 -2.62 -6.12
N GLU A 357 1.88 -1.76 -5.27
CA GLU A 357 1.68 -0.33 -5.53
C GLU A 357 3.03 0.40 -5.70
N GLY A 358 4.01 0.10 -4.85
CA GLY A 358 5.37 0.63 -5.00
C GLY A 358 6.02 0.23 -6.33
N LEU A 359 5.85 -1.03 -6.75
CA LEU A 359 6.33 -1.50 -8.05
C LEU A 359 5.62 -0.80 -9.21
N LEU A 360 4.29 -0.68 -9.17
CA LEU A 360 3.51 0.00 -10.19
C LEU A 360 3.95 1.47 -10.30
N THR A 361 4.04 2.17 -9.17
CA THR A 361 4.48 3.57 -9.09
C THR A 361 5.86 3.75 -9.73
N THR A 362 6.76 2.79 -9.51
CA THR A 362 8.10 2.80 -10.11
C THR A 362 8.05 2.74 -11.63
N TYR A 363 7.19 1.88 -12.23
CA TYR A 363 6.99 1.85 -13.68
C TYR A 363 6.45 3.18 -14.21
N LEU A 364 5.39 3.69 -13.58
CA LEU A 364 4.72 4.92 -14.01
C LEU A 364 5.64 6.15 -13.96
N ARG A 365 6.39 6.33 -12.86
CA ARG A 365 7.36 7.44 -12.74
C ARG A 365 8.55 7.32 -13.69
N SER A 366 8.89 6.10 -14.13
CA SER A 366 9.96 5.88 -15.11
C SER A 366 9.47 6.04 -16.56
N GLY A 367 8.19 6.33 -16.79
CA GLY A 367 7.58 6.36 -18.13
C GLY A 367 7.50 4.97 -18.78
N GLU A 368 7.71 3.90 -18.01
CA GLU A 368 7.70 2.53 -18.50
C GLU A 368 6.29 1.92 -18.38
N THR A 369 5.94 1.02 -19.30
CA THR A 369 4.66 0.30 -19.22
C THR A 369 4.80 -0.89 -18.27
N PRO A 370 3.97 -1.01 -17.22
CA PRO A 370 4.07 -2.13 -16.28
C PRO A 370 3.73 -3.46 -16.99
N PRO A 371 4.48 -4.53 -16.76
CA PRO A 371 4.12 -5.85 -17.27
C PRO A 371 2.93 -6.41 -16.49
N VAL A 372 2.25 -7.42 -17.04
CA VAL A 372 1.25 -8.22 -16.31
C VAL A 372 1.88 -9.57 -15.95
N PRO A 373 2.67 -9.67 -14.86
CA PRO A 373 3.33 -10.92 -14.51
C PRO A 373 2.34 -11.89 -13.88
N ILE A 374 2.64 -13.19 -14.01
CA ILE A 374 1.79 -14.27 -13.49
C ILE A 374 2.10 -14.55 -12.00
N SER A 375 3.31 -14.24 -11.53
CA SER A 375 3.82 -14.66 -10.22
C SER A 375 3.42 -13.81 -9.01
N SER A 376 2.71 -12.69 -9.20
CA SER A 376 2.23 -11.85 -8.10
C SER A 376 0.81 -11.39 -8.34
N ALA A 377 -0.13 -11.90 -7.53
CA ALA A 377 -1.55 -11.66 -7.71
C ALA A 377 -1.92 -10.17 -7.52
N ALA A 378 -1.40 -9.51 -6.47
CA ALA A 378 -1.68 -8.11 -6.19
C ALA A 378 -1.17 -7.20 -7.31
N PHE A 379 0.07 -7.39 -7.77
CA PHE A 379 0.64 -6.59 -8.86
C PHE A 379 0.01 -6.92 -10.21
N ALA A 380 -0.29 -8.19 -10.49
CA ALA A 380 -1.00 -8.58 -11.71
C ALA A 380 -2.38 -7.89 -11.78
N ARG A 381 -3.12 -7.85 -10.68
CA ARG A 381 -4.41 -7.15 -10.58
C ARG A 381 -4.24 -5.66 -10.86
N LEU A 382 -3.34 -4.97 -10.16
CA LEU A 382 -3.08 -3.54 -10.37
C LEU A 382 -2.64 -3.21 -11.80
N SER A 383 -1.74 -4.02 -12.37
CA SER A 383 -1.27 -3.87 -13.74
C SER A 383 -2.39 -4.09 -14.76
N ARG A 384 -3.21 -5.15 -14.59
CA ARG A 384 -4.41 -5.36 -15.44
C ARG A 384 -5.35 -4.17 -15.41
N ARG A 385 -5.64 -3.60 -14.22
CA ARG A 385 -6.47 -2.39 -14.08
C ARG A 385 -5.88 -1.18 -14.81
N TYR A 386 -4.57 -0.98 -14.72
CA TYR A 386 -3.87 0.07 -15.47
C TYR A 386 -4.05 -0.11 -16.99
N HIS A 387 -3.83 -1.33 -17.50
CA HIS A 387 -4.00 -1.64 -18.91
C HIS A 387 -5.46 -1.54 -19.38
N ALA A 388 -6.42 -1.95 -18.55
CA ALA A 388 -7.84 -1.85 -18.83
C ALA A 388 -8.28 -0.39 -18.98
N ARG A 389 -7.85 0.51 -18.07
CA ARG A 389 -8.08 1.96 -18.18
C ARG A 389 -7.49 2.55 -19.46
N LYS A 390 -6.27 2.15 -19.81
CA LYS A 390 -5.62 2.60 -21.05
C LYS A 390 -6.37 2.12 -22.30
N ALA A 391 -6.84 0.87 -22.28
CA ALA A 391 -7.67 0.30 -23.35
C ALA A 391 -9.01 1.04 -23.48
N TYR A 392 -9.68 1.34 -22.36
CA TYR A 392 -10.94 2.07 -22.34
C TYR A 392 -10.82 3.47 -22.97
N VAL A 393 -9.81 4.24 -22.57
CA VAL A 393 -9.54 5.58 -23.14
C VAL A 393 -9.28 5.48 -24.65
N ARG A 394 -8.63 4.41 -25.10
CA ARG A 394 -8.37 4.12 -26.53
C ARG A 394 -9.56 3.51 -27.27
N LYS A 395 -10.74 3.44 -26.63
CA LYS A 395 -11.96 2.85 -27.19
C LYS A 395 -11.82 1.37 -27.57
N GLN A 396 -10.90 0.67 -26.89
CA GLN A 396 -10.67 -0.78 -27.01
C GLN A 396 -11.49 -1.50 -25.93
N PHE A 397 -12.81 -1.47 -26.10
CA PHE A 397 -13.76 -1.85 -25.05
C PHE A 397 -13.77 -3.36 -24.76
N LEU A 398 -13.58 -4.22 -25.76
CA LEU A 398 -13.45 -5.67 -25.54
C LEU A 398 -12.21 -5.98 -24.69
N THR A 399 -11.11 -5.27 -24.96
CA THR A 399 -9.85 -5.41 -24.21
C THR A 399 -9.99 -4.89 -22.78
N ALA A 400 -10.62 -3.74 -22.59
CA ALA A 400 -10.85 -3.16 -21.26
C ALA A 400 -11.68 -4.11 -20.38
N TYR A 401 -12.80 -4.61 -20.91
CA TYR A 401 -13.70 -5.53 -20.20
C TYR A 401 -13.01 -6.85 -19.85
N ARG A 402 -12.26 -7.44 -20.79
CA ARG A 402 -11.53 -8.69 -20.53
C ARG A 402 -10.43 -8.55 -19.48
N LEU A 403 -9.83 -7.38 -19.34
CA LEU A 403 -8.76 -7.13 -18.38
C LEU A 403 -9.28 -6.82 -16.97
N ASP A 404 -10.40 -6.12 -16.85
CA ASP A 404 -10.96 -5.66 -15.56
C ASP A 404 -12.48 -5.41 -15.64
N ALA A 405 -13.27 -6.47 -15.80
CA ALA A 405 -14.73 -6.38 -15.90
C ALA A 405 -15.38 -5.62 -14.72
N ASP A 406 -14.90 -5.87 -13.50
CA ASP A 406 -15.39 -5.20 -12.28
C ASP A 406 -15.14 -3.69 -12.28
N GLY A 407 -14.06 -3.24 -12.92
CA GLY A 407 -13.72 -1.82 -13.05
C GLY A 407 -14.55 -1.06 -14.08
N PHE A 408 -15.23 -1.77 -14.98
CA PHE A 408 -16.04 -1.20 -16.06
C PHE A 408 -17.42 -1.88 -16.15
N PRO A 409 -18.28 -1.73 -15.12
CA PRO A 409 -19.57 -2.41 -15.08
C PRO A 409 -20.51 -2.03 -16.23
N GLY A 410 -20.35 -0.87 -16.87
CA GLY A 410 -21.10 -0.49 -18.06
C GLY A 410 -20.69 -1.24 -19.34
N LEU A 411 -19.51 -1.86 -19.36
CA LEU A 411 -19.06 -2.76 -20.43
C LEU A 411 -19.61 -4.18 -20.30
N ALA A 412 -20.47 -4.46 -19.32
CA ALA A 412 -21.11 -5.76 -19.20
C ALA A 412 -21.71 -6.21 -20.55
N ASN A 413 -21.29 -7.40 -20.99
CA ASN A 413 -21.69 -8.04 -22.24
C ASN A 413 -21.34 -7.22 -23.51
N ILE A 414 -20.27 -6.40 -23.47
CA ILE A 414 -19.75 -5.66 -24.64
C ILE A 414 -19.39 -6.59 -25.81
N ASP A 415 -19.07 -7.84 -25.50
CA ASP A 415 -18.76 -8.94 -26.40
C ASP A 415 -19.97 -9.73 -26.89
N SER A 416 -21.19 -9.43 -26.42
CA SER A 416 -22.42 -10.11 -26.86
C SER A 416 -22.53 -10.18 -28.38
N ASP A 417 -22.86 -11.39 -28.85
CA ASP A 417 -23.26 -11.62 -30.23
C ASP A 417 -24.55 -10.87 -30.54
N PHE A 418 -24.70 -10.46 -31.80
CA PHE A 418 -25.86 -9.67 -32.22
C PHE A 418 -26.24 -9.91 -33.68
N ALA A 419 -27.52 -9.67 -33.97
CA ALA A 419 -28.05 -9.55 -35.32
C ALA A 419 -28.54 -8.11 -35.56
N THR A 420 -28.24 -7.54 -36.72
CA THR A 420 -28.66 -6.19 -37.13
C THR A 420 -29.45 -6.29 -38.42
N ALA A 421 -30.62 -5.63 -38.46
CA ALA A 421 -31.36 -5.35 -39.68
C ALA A 421 -31.30 -3.83 -39.94
N ALA A 422 -30.91 -3.45 -41.15
CA ALA A 422 -30.75 -2.05 -41.52
C ALA A 422 -31.35 -1.75 -42.89
N GLY A 423 -31.70 -0.48 -43.09
CA GLY A 423 -32.14 0.07 -44.37
C GLY A 423 -31.43 1.40 -44.61
N PHE A 424 -31.01 1.63 -45.84
CA PHE A 424 -30.31 2.86 -46.24
C PHE A 424 -30.83 3.38 -47.58
N TYR A 425 -31.04 4.69 -47.63
CA TYR A 425 -31.44 5.44 -48.81
C TYR A 425 -30.40 6.52 -49.09
N ARG A 426 -30.02 6.68 -50.36
CA ARG A 426 -29.19 7.80 -50.82
C ARG A 426 -29.71 8.33 -52.15
N PHE A 427 -29.60 9.63 -52.31
CA PHE A 427 -29.87 10.35 -53.53
C PHE A 427 -28.72 11.30 -53.85
N LYS A 428 -28.20 11.21 -55.07
CA LYS A 428 -27.23 12.13 -55.67
C LYS A 428 -27.88 12.82 -56.85
N SER A 429 -27.85 14.16 -56.85
CA SER A 429 -28.34 14.97 -57.96
C SER A 429 -27.49 14.77 -59.23
N GLY A 430 -28.07 15.13 -60.37
CA GLY A 430 -27.39 15.04 -61.66
C GLY A 430 -28.40 14.90 -62.80
N THR A 431 -27.87 14.65 -63.98
CA THR A 431 -28.62 14.39 -65.20
C THR A 431 -29.23 12.98 -65.16
N ARG A 432 -30.53 12.89 -65.42
CA ARG A 432 -31.24 11.60 -65.47
C ARG A 432 -30.62 10.69 -66.53
N GLY A 433 -30.39 9.42 -66.17
CA GLY A 433 -29.78 8.43 -67.04
C GLY A 433 -28.26 8.50 -67.14
N LEU A 434 -27.61 9.44 -66.45
CA LEU A 434 -26.16 9.66 -66.45
C LEU A 434 -25.62 9.69 -65.01
N ASP A 435 -25.32 10.88 -64.51
CA ASP A 435 -24.65 11.17 -63.23
C ASP A 435 -25.59 11.32 -62.02
N ARG A 436 -26.90 11.25 -62.24
CA ARG A 436 -27.89 11.09 -61.16
C ARG A 436 -27.87 9.65 -60.64
N LEU A 437 -27.94 9.48 -59.32
CA LEU A 437 -28.03 8.14 -58.71
C LEU A 437 -28.91 8.16 -57.47
N GLU A 438 -29.91 7.30 -57.45
CA GLU A 438 -30.66 6.91 -56.26
C GLU A 438 -30.29 5.47 -55.92
N SER A 439 -30.01 5.21 -54.63
CA SER A 439 -29.64 3.88 -54.15
C SER A 439 -30.42 3.53 -52.88
N ARG A 440 -30.99 2.33 -52.86
CA ARG A 440 -31.69 1.74 -51.72
C ARG A 440 -31.01 0.44 -51.36
N LEU A 441 -30.51 0.35 -50.13
CA LEU A 441 -29.96 -0.88 -49.56
C LEU A 441 -30.88 -1.30 -48.41
N LEU A 442 -31.92 -2.07 -48.73
CA LEU A 442 -32.79 -2.68 -47.72
C LEU A 442 -33.37 -4.02 -48.21
N PRO A 443 -33.36 -5.08 -47.38
CA PRO A 443 -32.69 -5.14 -46.09
C PRO A 443 -31.16 -5.28 -46.23
N LEU A 444 -30.42 -4.75 -45.26
CA LEU A 444 -29.05 -5.14 -44.94
C LEU A 444 -29.07 -5.92 -43.62
N LEU A 445 -28.72 -7.19 -43.68
CA LEU A 445 -28.66 -8.08 -42.53
C LEU A 445 -27.20 -8.31 -42.15
N THR A 446 -26.87 -8.12 -40.88
CA THR A 446 -25.53 -8.39 -40.34
C THR A 446 -25.63 -9.26 -39.10
N VAL A 447 -24.84 -10.32 -39.04
CA VAL A 447 -24.64 -11.12 -37.82
C VAL A 447 -23.21 -10.92 -37.31
N SER A 448 -23.04 -10.95 -35.99
CA SER A 448 -21.75 -10.76 -35.32
C SER A 448 -21.47 -11.89 -34.34
N HIS A 449 -20.21 -12.33 -34.32
CA HIS A 449 -19.68 -13.22 -33.29
C HIS A 449 -18.44 -12.58 -32.65
N SER A 450 -18.36 -12.52 -31.32
CA SER A 450 -17.17 -12.03 -30.61
C SER A 450 -16.55 -13.11 -29.72
N TRP A 451 -15.21 -13.15 -29.66
CA TRP A 451 -14.48 -14.03 -28.75
C TRP A 451 -13.22 -13.34 -28.24
N GLY A 452 -13.15 -13.14 -26.92
CA GLY A 452 -12.08 -12.36 -26.31
C GLY A 452 -12.00 -10.94 -26.84
N THR A 453 -10.89 -10.56 -27.48
CA THR A 453 -10.74 -9.22 -28.08
C THR A 453 -11.01 -9.18 -29.58
N GLN A 454 -11.61 -10.25 -30.13
CA GLN A 454 -11.85 -10.45 -31.55
C GLN A 454 -13.35 -10.38 -31.85
N ARG A 455 -13.69 -9.90 -33.05
CA ARG A 455 -15.07 -9.87 -33.55
C ARG A 455 -15.11 -10.10 -35.05
N LEU A 456 -15.96 -11.03 -35.47
CA LEU A 456 -16.31 -11.33 -36.86
C LEU A 456 -17.72 -10.83 -37.14
N ARG A 457 -17.94 -10.24 -38.32
CA ARG A 457 -19.26 -9.82 -38.81
C ARG A 457 -19.46 -10.29 -40.23
N LEU A 458 -20.62 -10.84 -40.52
CA LEU A 458 -21.04 -11.23 -41.87
C LEU A 458 -22.26 -10.40 -42.25
N SER A 459 -22.26 -9.82 -43.45
CA SER A 459 -23.38 -9.03 -43.94
C SER A 459 -23.84 -9.45 -45.33
N LEU A 460 -25.16 -9.46 -45.51
CA LEU A 460 -25.87 -9.69 -46.76
C LEU A 460 -26.87 -8.56 -46.97
N GLY A 461 -26.86 -7.94 -48.15
CA GLY A 461 -27.72 -6.82 -48.46
C GLY A 461 -28.35 -6.90 -49.85
N TYR A 462 -29.57 -6.37 -49.95
CA TYR A 462 -30.28 -6.18 -51.22
C TYR A 462 -30.19 -4.74 -51.68
N LEU A 463 -29.61 -4.51 -52.85
CA LEU A 463 -29.31 -3.20 -53.41
C LEU A 463 -30.17 -2.93 -54.64
N GLN A 464 -30.90 -1.83 -54.62
CA GLN A 464 -31.58 -1.26 -55.80
C GLN A 464 -30.93 0.07 -56.17
N LEU A 465 -30.63 0.24 -57.45
CA LEU A 465 -30.01 1.44 -57.99
C LEU A 465 -30.86 1.98 -59.13
N THR A 466 -31.01 3.30 -59.23
CA THR A 466 -31.56 3.96 -60.41
C THR A 466 -30.91 5.29 -60.72
N SER A 467 -30.59 5.53 -61.99
CA SER A 467 -30.26 6.86 -62.53
C SER A 467 -31.49 7.56 -63.13
N GLY A 468 -32.59 6.81 -63.25
CA GLY A 468 -33.80 7.05 -64.04
C GLY A 468 -33.56 7.36 -65.52
N GLN A 469 -34.64 7.49 -66.28
CA GLN A 469 -34.55 7.44 -67.73
C GLN A 469 -33.83 8.65 -68.33
N ILE A 470 -32.93 8.39 -69.29
CA ILE A 470 -32.22 9.43 -70.03
C ILE A 470 -33.22 10.23 -70.89
N LYS A 471 -33.02 11.55 -70.96
CA LYS A 471 -33.75 12.41 -71.90
C LYS A 471 -33.15 12.30 -73.31
N THR A 472 -33.96 12.45 -74.34
CA THR A 472 -33.55 12.37 -75.77
C THR A 472 -32.35 13.25 -76.09
N ASP A 473 -32.29 14.46 -75.54
CA ASP A 473 -31.24 15.45 -75.81
C ASP A 473 -29.88 15.05 -75.19
N ASN A 474 -29.90 14.17 -74.18
CA ASN A 474 -28.70 13.71 -73.49
C ASN A 474 -28.12 12.42 -74.08
N VAL A 475 -28.77 11.80 -75.06
CA VAL A 475 -28.31 10.54 -75.68
C VAL A 475 -26.95 10.69 -76.37
N SER A 476 -26.65 11.88 -76.89
CA SER A 476 -25.35 12.23 -77.48
C SER A 476 -24.17 12.13 -76.48
N ARG A 477 -24.45 12.14 -75.17
CA ARG A 477 -23.46 11.93 -74.11
C ARG A 477 -23.07 10.47 -73.92
N LEU A 478 -23.84 9.52 -74.48
CA LEU A 478 -23.54 8.08 -74.45
C LEU A 478 -22.81 7.61 -75.71
N THR A 479 -23.04 8.28 -76.85
CA THR A 479 -22.40 7.94 -78.13
C THR A 479 -22.24 9.16 -79.03
N GLY A 480 -21.09 9.26 -79.69
CA GLY A 480 -20.80 10.28 -80.70
C GLY A 480 -21.26 9.93 -82.11
N ILE A 481 -21.90 8.78 -82.31
CA ILE A 481 -22.26 8.27 -83.64
C ILE A 481 -23.76 8.51 -83.88
N PRO A 482 -24.17 9.35 -84.86
CA PRO A 482 -25.57 9.76 -85.06
C PRO A 482 -26.56 8.59 -85.20
N VAL A 483 -26.24 7.57 -86.02
CA VAL A 483 -27.11 6.38 -86.21
C VAL A 483 -27.38 5.65 -84.89
N TYR A 484 -26.39 5.64 -84.00
CA TYR A 484 -26.53 5.03 -82.67
C TYR A 484 -27.34 5.91 -81.72
N GLN A 485 -27.34 7.23 -81.89
CA GLN A 485 -28.18 8.13 -81.11
C GLN A 485 -29.67 7.88 -81.40
N GLU A 486 -30.05 7.74 -82.67
CA GLU A 486 -31.44 7.41 -83.03
C GLU A 486 -31.89 6.08 -82.44
N ARG A 487 -31.05 5.04 -82.50
CA ARG A 487 -31.34 3.75 -81.88
C ARG A 487 -31.54 3.86 -80.37
N LEU A 488 -30.70 4.64 -79.67
CA LEU A 488 -30.79 4.82 -78.22
C LEU A 488 -31.97 5.70 -77.78
N ARG A 489 -32.52 6.53 -78.67
CA ARG A 489 -33.78 7.25 -78.41
C ARG A 489 -34.97 6.28 -78.38
N LEU A 490 -34.91 5.20 -79.16
CA LEU A 490 -35.94 4.16 -79.23
C LEU A 490 -35.76 3.08 -78.12
N ASP A 491 -34.57 2.48 -78.03
CA ASP A 491 -34.24 1.32 -77.20
C ASP A 491 -33.64 1.74 -75.85
N ARG A 492 -34.33 2.66 -75.16
CA ARG A 492 -33.86 3.44 -74.00
C ARG A 492 -32.79 2.73 -73.14
N PRO A 493 -31.64 3.38 -72.84
CA PRO A 493 -30.57 2.78 -72.06
C PRO A 493 -31.00 2.28 -70.67
N MET A 494 -30.23 1.32 -70.15
CA MET A 494 -30.33 0.86 -68.77
C MET A 494 -30.23 2.04 -67.81
N HIS A 495 -31.19 2.11 -66.88
CA HIS A 495 -31.30 3.19 -65.90
C HIS A 495 -31.67 2.70 -64.49
N ALA A 496 -31.84 1.40 -64.31
CA ALA A 496 -32.09 0.77 -63.02
C ALA A 496 -31.43 -0.61 -62.98
N LEU A 497 -31.07 -1.06 -61.78
CA LEU A 497 -30.45 -2.35 -61.56
C LEU A 497 -30.67 -2.80 -60.11
N GLU A 498 -30.89 -4.10 -59.94
CA GLU A 498 -30.95 -4.77 -58.64
C GLU A 498 -29.74 -5.69 -58.48
N ALA A 499 -29.22 -5.81 -57.26
CA ALA A 499 -28.04 -6.58 -56.98
C ALA A 499 -27.98 -7.06 -55.52
N ALA A 500 -27.26 -8.15 -55.28
CA ALA A 500 -26.88 -8.55 -53.94
C ALA A 500 -25.50 -7.96 -53.56
N VAL A 501 -25.30 -7.67 -52.29
CA VAL A 501 -24.02 -7.25 -51.72
C VAL A 501 -23.68 -8.14 -50.55
N ILE A 502 -22.45 -8.67 -50.53
CA ILE A 502 -21.97 -9.55 -49.47
C ILE A 502 -20.64 -9.00 -48.96
N ASN A 503 -20.47 -8.95 -47.64
CA ASN A 503 -19.19 -8.66 -47.01
C ASN A 503 -19.00 -9.47 -45.72
N ALA A 504 -17.74 -9.67 -45.37
CA ALA A 504 -17.30 -10.22 -44.10
C ALA A 504 -16.22 -9.30 -43.53
N SER A 505 -16.30 -8.99 -42.24
CA SER A 505 -15.28 -8.18 -41.56
C SER A 505 -14.82 -8.83 -40.27
N TYR A 506 -13.53 -8.70 -39.98
CA TYR A 506 -12.89 -9.16 -38.76
C TYR A 506 -12.15 -8.00 -38.11
N GLN A 507 -12.19 -7.93 -36.79
CA GLN A 507 -11.43 -6.96 -36.00
C GLN A 507 -10.83 -7.61 -34.78
N ARG A 508 -9.68 -7.11 -34.34
CA ARG A 508 -9.08 -7.46 -33.06
C ARG A 508 -8.56 -6.22 -32.35
N GLU A 509 -8.80 -6.14 -31.05
CA GLU A 509 -8.24 -5.10 -30.20
C GLU A 509 -6.97 -5.59 -29.48
N GLY A 510 -6.00 -4.67 -29.29
CA GLY A 510 -4.77 -4.94 -28.56
C GLY A 510 -3.69 -3.87 -28.76
N GLY A 511 -2.41 -4.27 -28.69
CA GLY A 511 -1.28 -3.36 -28.97
C GLY A 511 -1.27 -2.85 -30.41
N TRP A 512 -1.79 -3.67 -31.32
CA TRP A 512 -2.15 -3.33 -32.69
C TRP A 512 -3.63 -3.66 -32.87
N ASN A 513 -4.36 -2.83 -33.61
CA ASN A 513 -5.78 -3.04 -33.89
C ASN A 513 -5.99 -3.35 -35.38
N PRO A 514 -5.77 -4.60 -35.82
CA PRO A 514 -6.07 -4.99 -37.18
C PRO A 514 -7.59 -5.05 -37.38
N TRP A 515 -8.02 -4.56 -38.54
CA TRP A 515 -9.39 -4.61 -39.02
C TRP A 515 -9.34 -4.98 -40.50
N PHE A 516 -10.05 -6.01 -40.91
CA PHE A 516 -10.08 -6.47 -42.30
C PHE A 516 -11.53 -6.62 -42.73
N GLU A 517 -11.83 -6.23 -43.98
CA GLU A 517 -13.11 -6.47 -44.62
C GLU A 517 -12.86 -7.01 -46.02
N ILE A 518 -13.61 -8.04 -46.38
CA ILE A 518 -13.63 -8.64 -47.72
C ILE A 518 -15.07 -8.65 -48.21
N GLY A 519 -15.27 -8.52 -49.51
CA GLY A 519 -16.59 -8.56 -50.11
C GLY A 519 -16.50 -8.53 -51.63
N THR A 520 -17.60 -8.13 -52.24
CA THR A 520 -17.66 -7.93 -53.69
C THR A 520 -18.32 -6.61 -54.05
N THR A 521 -17.99 -6.12 -55.24
CA THR A 521 -18.90 -5.20 -55.95
C THR A 521 -20.28 -5.86 -56.14
N PRO A 522 -21.35 -5.08 -56.41
CA PRO A 522 -22.71 -5.62 -56.48
C PRO A 522 -22.83 -6.80 -57.45
N ILE A 523 -23.43 -7.88 -56.99
CA ILE A 523 -23.61 -9.13 -57.73
C ILE A 523 -24.87 -9.00 -58.60
N ASN A 524 -24.69 -9.05 -59.92
CA ASN A 524 -25.74 -8.95 -60.93
C ASN A 524 -25.27 -9.58 -62.26
N ASP A 525 -26.19 -9.68 -63.23
CA ASP A 525 -25.93 -10.34 -64.53
C ASP A 525 -25.29 -9.43 -65.59
N LEU A 526 -25.05 -8.15 -65.26
CA LEU A 526 -24.57 -7.16 -66.22
C LEU A 526 -23.05 -7.26 -66.44
N ILE A 527 -22.27 -7.12 -65.38
CA ILE A 527 -20.81 -7.28 -65.38
C ILE A 527 -20.47 -8.11 -64.14
N GLY A 528 -19.68 -9.17 -64.31
CA GLY A 528 -19.33 -10.07 -63.20
C GLY A 528 -18.76 -9.31 -61.99
N PRO A 529 -19.13 -9.72 -60.76
CA PRO A 529 -18.65 -9.05 -59.56
C PRO A 529 -17.14 -9.16 -59.44
N ARG A 530 -16.49 -8.04 -59.11
CA ARG A 530 -15.09 -8.00 -58.70
C ARG A 530 -14.96 -8.09 -57.17
N PRO A 531 -13.93 -8.76 -56.65
CA PRO A 531 -13.64 -8.77 -55.21
C PRO A 531 -13.28 -7.37 -54.73
N THR A 532 -13.64 -7.07 -53.49
CA THR A 532 -13.32 -5.82 -52.80
C THR A 532 -12.72 -6.15 -51.45
N PHE A 533 -11.80 -5.33 -50.97
CA PHE A 533 -11.22 -5.53 -49.66
C PHE A 533 -10.79 -4.21 -49.03
N ARG A 534 -10.61 -4.24 -47.71
CA ARG A 534 -10.04 -3.17 -46.92
C ARG A 534 -9.28 -3.78 -45.76
N LEU A 535 -7.97 -3.58 -45.72
CA LEU A 535 -7.08 -4.01 -44.65
C LEU A 535 -6.60 -2.78 -43.92
N GLN A 536 -6.95 -2.64 -42.65
CA GLN A 536 -6.59 -1.49 -41.81
C GLN A 536 -5.81 -1.97 -40.58
N LEU A 537 -4.75 -1.24 -40.26
CA LEU A 537 -3.97 -1.43 -39.04
C LEU A 537 -3.89 -0.10 -38.31
N SER A 538 -4.29 -0.04 -37.04
CA SER A 538 -4.13 1.17 -36.24
C SER A 538 -3.38 0.93 -34.93
N ARG A 539 -2.66 1.96 -34.48
CA ARG A 539 -1.90 1.96 -33.23
C ARG A 539 -1.71 3.37 -32.71
N HIS A 540 -1.84 3.51 -31.40
CA HIS A 540 -1.41 4.70 -30.69
C HIS A 540 0.10 4.63 -30.40
N TRP A 541 0.86 5.61 -30.86
CA TRP A 541 2.31 5.70 -30.67
C TRP A 541 2.76 7.15 -30.51
N GLN A 542 3.57 7.43 -29.46
CA GLN A 542 4.12 8.75 -29.15
C GLN A 542 3.10 9.92 -29.13
N GLY A 543 1.88 9.69 -28.62
CA GLY A 543 0.85 10.75 -28.57
C GLY A 543 0.10 10.97 -29.89
N THR A 544 0.31 10.10 -30.88
CA THR A 544 -0.40 10.10 -32.16
C THR A 544 -1.15 8.80 -32.36
N ASP A 545 -2.41 8.89 -32.79
CA ASP A 545 -3.17 7.76 -33.30
C ASP A 545 -2.94 7.62 -34.80
N TRP A 546 -2.23 6.56 -35.17
CA TRP A 546 -1.94 6.22 -36.56
C TRP A 546 -2.90 5.15 -37.07
N SER A 547 -3.35 5.30 -38.32
CA SER A 547 -4.00 4.21 -39.06
C SER A 547 -3.49 4.13 -40.49
N TRP A 548 -3.13 2.94 -40.92
CA TRP A 548 -2.78 2.64 -42.30
C TRP A 548 -3.82 1.70 -42.88
N GLN A 549 -4.14 1.91 -44.15
CA GLN A 549 -5.12 1.11 -44.85
C GLN A 549 -4.63 0.79 -46.27
N VAL A 550 -4.85 -0.45 -46.69
CA VAL A 550 -4.75 -0.89 -48.09
C VAL A 550 -6.14 -1.35 -48.50
N TYR A 551 -6.61 -0.92 -49.66
CA TYR A 551 -7.99 -1.19 -50.06
C TYR A 551 -8.15 -1.37 -51.56
N SER A 552 -9.24 -2.01 -51.94
CA SER A 552 -9.81 -2.01 -53.29
C SER A 552 -11.34 -1.94 -53.15
N LEU A 553 -11.91 -0.78 -53.46
CA LEU A 553 -13.31 -0.44 -53.19
C LEU A 553 -14.02 0.03 -54.47
N PRO A 554 -15.34 -0.22 -54.63
CA PRO A 554 -16.07 0.26 -55.79
C PRO A 554 -16.25 1.77 -55.75
N VAL A 555 -16.15 2.44 -56.91
CA VAL A 555 -16.52 3.85 -57.06
C VAL A 555 -18.04 3.96 -57.16
N ARG A 556 -18.69 4.52 -56.14
CA ARG A 556 -20.15 4.53 -56.00
C ARG A 556 -20.82 5.82 -56.49
N GLN A 557 -20.26 6.52 -57.48
CA GLN A 557 -20.78 7.84 -57.86
C GLN A 557 -21.94 7.77 -58.86
N THR A 558 -21.94 6.79 -59.75
CA THR A 558 -22.91 6.63 -60.85
C THR A 558 -23.17 5.15 -61.08
N LEU A 559 -24.25 4.80 -61.78
CA LEU A 559 -24.51 3.39 -62.11
C LEU A 559 -23.41 2.84 -63.05
N LEU A 560 -22.81 3.68 -63.91
CA LEU A 560 -21.63 3.33 -64.71
C LEU A 560 -20.40 3.00 -63.85
N SER A 561 -20.02 3.90 -62.93
CA SER A 561 -18.84 3.68 -62.08
C SER A 561 -19.06 2.53 -61.10
N TYR A 562 -20.29 2.34 -60.57
CA TYR A 562 -20.54 1.37 -59.52
C TYR A 562 -20.72 -0.07 -60.04
N THR A 563 -21.62 -0.28 -61.00
CA THR A 563 -21.97 -1.61 -61.50
C THR A 563 -21.57 -1.84 -62.95
N GLY A 564 -21.24 -0.76 -63.66
CA GLY A 564 -21.09 -0.73 -65.10
C GLY A 564 -22.43 -0.59 -65.81
N TRP A 565 -22.35 -0.38 -67.12
CA TRP A 565 -23.49 -0.25 -68.02
C TRP A 565 -23.34 -1.09 -69.27
N LYS A 566 -24.49 -1.38 -69.91
CA LYS A 566 -24.58 -1.94 -71.26
C LYS A 566 -25.31 -0.97 -72.17
N VAL A 567 -24.62 -0.48 -73.19
CA VAL A 567 -25.18 0.39 -74.23
C VAL A 567 -24.77 -0.20 -75.58
N LEU A 568 -25.74 -0.41 -76.49
CA LEU A 568 -25.51 -0.97 -77.83
C LEU A 568 -24.69 -2.28 -77.82
N GLY A 569 -24.98 -3.16 -76.86
CA GLY A 569 -24.28 -4.44 -76.71
C GLY A 569 -22.88 -4.36 -76.08
N LYS A 570 -22.31 -3.18 -75.90
CA LYS A 570 -20.99 -3.00 -75.25
C LYS A 570 -21.17 -2.78 -73.75
N ARG A 571 -20.33 -3.45 -72.95
CA ARG A 571 -20.30 -3.37 -71.48
C ARG A 571 -19.03 -2.68 -71.00
N TRP A 572 -19.14 -1.64 -70.17
CA TRP A 572 -17.99 -0.95 -69.55
C TRP A 572 -18.36 -0.31 -68.21
N GLY A 573 -17.37 0.23 -67.49
CA GLY A 573 -17.52 0.80 -66.15
C GLY A 573 -17.13 -0.18 -65.06
N ARG A 574 -17.86 -0.18 -63.92
CA ARG A 574 -17.51 -0.95 -62.71
C ARG A 574 -16.07 -0.68 -62.29
N VAL A 575 -15.84 0.56 -61.90
CA VAL A 575 -14.54 1.10 -61.52
C VAL A 575 -14.25 0.75 -60.07
N LEU A 576 -13.07 0.19 -59.83
CA LEU A 576 -12.49 0.02 -58.50
C LEU A 576 -11.48 1.14 -58.26
N HIS A 577 -11.42 1.59 -57.02
CA HIS A 577 -10.34 2.42 -56.50
C HIS A 577 -9.48 1.56 -55.58
N SER A 578 -8.24 1.30 -56.00
CA SER A 578 -7.29 0.44 -55.30
C SER A 578 -6.08 1.25 -54.86
N GLY A 579 -5.75 1.24 -53.58
CA GLY A 579 -4.70 2.12 -53.08
C GLY A 579 -4.34 1.94 -51.62
N VAL A 580 -3.57 2.90 -51.15
CA VAL A 580 -3.13 3.01 -49.76
C VAL A 580 -3.61 4.32 -49.16
N GLN A 581 -3.84 4.30 -47.85
CA GLN A 581 -4.26 5.46 -47.10
C GLN A 581 -3.60 5.48 -45.72
N GLY A 582 -3.02 6.62 -45.35
CA GLY A 582 -2.55 6.92 -44.01
C GLY A 582 -3.43 7.98 -43.36
N ARG A 583 -3.72 7.81 -42.07
CA ARG A 583 -4.32 8.84 -41.22
C ARG A 583 -3.52 8.99 -39.93
N ALA A 584 -3.38 10.22 -39.46
CA ALA A 584 -2.75 10.56 -38.20
C ALA A 584 -3.61 11.58 -37.44
N LEU A 585 -3.85 11.33 -36.16
CA LEU A 585 -4.42 12.29 -35.23
C LEU A 585 -3.40 12.54 -34.12
N THR A 586 -2.77 13.72 -34.15
CA THR A 586 -1.69 14.08 -33.23
C THR A 586 -2.14 15.15 -32.25
N HIS A 587 -1.90 14.95 -30.96
CA HIS A 587 -2.05 16.01 -29.98
C HIS A 587 -0.99 17.09 -30.21
N ILE A 588 -1.41 18.35 -30.32
CA ILE A 588 -0.53 19.52 -30.34
C ILE A 588 -0.68 20.30 -29.01
N ALA A 589 0.03 21.42 -28.86
CA ALA A 589 0.07 22.16 -27.60
C ALA A 589 -1.33 22.51 -27.04
N GLY A 590 -1.49 22.38 -25.72
CA GLY A 590 -2.75 22.66 -25.04
C GLY A 590 -3.86 21.66 -25.38
N ARG A 591 -4.97 22.15 -25.94
CA ARG A 591 -6.13 21.35 -26.34
C ARG A 591 -6.27 21.20 -27.85
N GLY A 592 -5.20 21.50 -28.59
CA GLY A 592 -5.18 21.38 -30.03
C GLY A 592 -4.90 19.93 -30.48
N TYR A 593 -5.40 19.61 -31.66
CA TYR A 593 -5.15 18.36 -32.36
C TYR A 593 -4.89 18.65 -33.84
N LEU A 594 -4.09 17.82 -34.49
CA LEU A 594 -3.85 17.88 -35.92
C LEU A 594 -4.31 16.57 -36.56
N TYR A 595 -5.35 16.65 -37.38
CA TYR A 595 -5.75 15.55 -38.25
C TYR A 595 -5.04 15.67 -39.59
N GLN A 596 -4.47 14.57 -40.08
CA GLN A 596 -3.92 14.44 -41.42
C GLN A 596 -4.37 13.15 -42.07
N GLN A 597 -4.63 13.19 -43.37
CA GLN A 597 -4.91 12.04 -44.21
C GLN A 597 -4.20 12.19 -45.55
N LEU A 598 -3.57 11.10 -46.00
CA LEU A 598 -3.03 10.96 -47.35
C LEU A 598 -3.58 9.67 -47.95
N GLN A 599 -4.13 9.75 -49.15
CA GLN A 599 -4.62 8.61 -49.92
C GLN A 599 -4.03 8.69 -51.33
N ILE A 600 -3.48 7.56 -51.79
CA ILE A 600 -2.92 7.43 -53.13
C ILE A 600 -3.46 6.13 -53.70
N GLY A 601 -3.97 6.17 -54.93
CA GLY A 601 -4.58 4.99 -55.52
C GLY A 601 -4.71 5.06 -57.03
N PHE A 602 -5.10 3.93 -57.60
CA PHE A 602 -5.36 3.70 -59.01
C PHE A 602 -6.84 3.37 -59.20
N LEU A 603 -7.39 3.84 -60.31
CA LEU A 603 -8.77 3.58 -60.68
C LEU A 603 -8.80 2.80 -62.00
N ASP A 604 -9.41 1.62 -61.96
CA ASP A 604 -9.48 0.71 -63.10
C ASP A 604 -10.88 0.07 -63.19
N GLY A 605 -11.35 -0.13 -64.42
CA GLY A 605 -12.68 -0.64 -64.71
C GLY A 605 -12.71 -1.46 -65.98
N ARG A 606 -13.85 -2.11 -66.24
CA ARG A 606 -14.04 -2.88 -67.47
C ARG A 606 -14.09 -1.89 -68.64
N ARG A 607 -13.12 -1.96 -69.56
CA ARG A 607 -13.06 -1.08 -70.77
C ARG A 607 -13.20 0.40 -70.42
N THR A 608 -12.55 0.82 -69.35
CA THR A 608 -12.35 2.23 -69.01
C THR A 608 -10.86 2.56 -69.21
N LYS A 609 -10.54 3.83 -69.38
CA LYS A 609 -9.16 4.30 -69.27
C LYS A 609 -8.72 4.14 -67.81
N ASP A 610 -7.46 3.77 -67.58
CA ASP A 610 -6.92 3.76 -66.23
C ASP A 610 -6.70 5.19 -65.72
N ASN A 611 -6.88 5.39 -64.42
CA ASN A 611 -6.65 6.67 -63.76
C ASN A 611 -5.86 6.46 -62.46
N TRP A 612 -5.39 7.55 -61.88
CA TRP A 612 -4.77 7.55 -60.56
C TRP A 612 -5.20 8.79 -59.80
N GLN A 613 -5.10 8.73 -58.48
CA GLN A 613 -5.55 9.78 -57.59
C GLN A 613 -4.57 9.99 -56.44
N ILE A 614 -4.42 11.26 -56.05
CA ILE A 614 -3.90 11.66 -54.75
C ILE A 614 -4.97 12.50 -54.03
N HIS A 615 -5.23 12.20 -52.76
CA HIS A 615 -6.02 13.02 -51.84
C HIS A 615 -5.20 13.31 -50.60
N TYR A 616 -5.11 14.59 -50.25
CA TYR A 616 -4.55 15.04 -48.98
C TYR A 616 -5.57 15.87 -48.22
N SER A 617 -5.71 15.62 -46.92
CA SER A 617 -6.60 16.36 -46.03
C SER A 617 -5.85 16.72 -44.75
N ILE A 618 -5.98 17.97 -44.31
CA ILE A 618 -5.39 18.47 -43.07
C ILE A 618 -6.41 19.31 -42.32
N ALA A 619 -6.53 19.09 -41.02
CA ALA A 619 -7.44 19.85 -40.16
C ALA A 619 -6.85 20.07 -38.77
N PRO A 620 -6.18 21.20 -38.51
CA PRO A 620 -5.87 21.61 -37.14
C PRO A 620 -7.18 21.97 -36.43
N SER A 621 -7.42 21.37 -35.27
CA SER A 621 -8.66 21.50 -34.52
C SER A 621 -8.37 21.79 -33.05
N TYR A 622 -9.26 22.54 -32.39
CA TYR A 622 -9.22 22.81 -30.97
C TYR A 622 -10.38 22.11 -30.27
N SER A 623 -10.09 21.39 -29.18
CA SER A 623 -11.10 20.68 -28.40
C SER A 623 -11.69 21.58 -27.31
N LEU A 624 -13.01 21.69 -27.29
CA LEU A 624 -13.81 22.37 -26.29
C LEU A 624 -14.31 21.35 -25.25
N PRO A 625 -13.98 21.50 -23.96
CA PRO A 625 -14.44 20.58 -22.92
C PRO A 625 -15.90 20.89 -22.56
N LEU A 626 -16.84 20.25 -23.27
CA LEU A 626 -18.27 20.40 -22.99
C LEU A 626 -18.76 19.23 -22.12
N PRO A 627 -19.47 19.48 -20.99
CA PRO A 627 -20.08 18.42 -20.21
C PRO A 627 -20.98 17.52 -21.06
N GLY A 628 -20.87 16.20 -20.88
CA GLY A 628 -21.65 15.23 -21.66
C GLY A 628 -21.10 14.90 -23.05
N PHE A 629 -19.95 15.46 -23.45
CA PHE A 629 -19.25 15.12 -24.68
C PHE A 629 -17.95 14.35 -24.41
N ASP A 630 -17.69 13.33 -25.22
CA ASP A 630 -16.38 12.65 -25.31
C ASP A 630 -15.37 13.58 -26.00
N TYR A 631 -15.79 14.20 -27.09
CA TYR A 631 -15.10 15.33 -27.69
C TYR A 631 -16.10 16.29 -28.35
N PHE A 632 -15.75 17.56 -28.35
CA PHE A 632 -16.33 18.58 -29.21
C PHE A 632 -15.16 19.41 -29.74
N SER A 633 -14.90 19.41 -31.04
CA SER A 633 -13.76 20.09 -31.63
C SER A 633 -14.15 20.96 -32.80
N THR A 634 -13.39 22.03 -33.00
CA THR A 634 -13.64 23.03 -34.02
C THR A 634 -12.32 23.49 -34.63
N GLY A 635 -12.28 23.77 -35.92
CA GLY A 635 -11.09 24.33 -36.55
C GLY A 635 -11.18 24.39 -38.07
N PRO A 636 -10.19 25.00 -38.73
CA PRO A 636 -10.16 25.03 -40.18
C PRO A 636 -9.81 23.64 -40.75
N TYR A 637 -10.21 23.41 -41.99
CA TYR A 637 -9.79 22.24 -42.77
C TYR A 637 -9.34 22.66 -44.16
N PHE A 638 -8.51 21.82 -44.77
CA PHE A 638 -8.10 21.92 -46.17
C PHE A 638 -8.05 20.53 -46.78
N ASP A 639 -8.65 20.39 -47.96
CA ASP A 639 -8.67 19.18 -48.77
C ASP A 639 -8.12 19.49 -50.16
N PHE A 640 -7.25 18.60 -50.65
CA PHE A 640 -6.67 18.65 -51.99
C PHE A 640 -6.86 17.32 -52.70
N GLN A 641 -7.33 17.33 -53.94
CA GLN A 641 -7.38 16.13 -54.78
C GLN A 641 -6.81 16.40 -56.18
N HIS A 642 -6.20 15.37 -56.75
CA HIS A 642 -5.70 15.36 -58.12
C HIS A 642 -5.97 14.01 -58.77
N TYR A 643 -6.47 14.03 -60.00
CA TYR A 643 -6.62 12.86 -60.85
C TYR A 643 -5.79 12.97 -62.12
N GLY A 644 -5.26 11.84 -62.59
CA GLY A 644 -4.43 11.79 -63.80
C GLY A 644 -5.17 12.15 -65.09
N ASN A 645 -6.48 11.88 -65.18
CA ASN A 645 -7.30 12.24 -66.33
C ASN A 645 -8.78 12.47 -65.96
N ASN A 646 -9.48 13.25 -66.78
CA ASN A 646 -10.90 13.55 -66.61
C ASN A 646 -11.76 12.41 -67.19
N GLN A 647 -12.47 11.70 -66.30
CA GLN A 647 -13.38 10.60 -66.58
C GLN A 647 -14.81 10.85 -66.12
N ASN A 648 -15.20 12.11 -65.97
CA ASN A 648 -16.55 12.50 -65.54
C ASN A 648 -17.63 12.22 -66.63
N HIS A 649 -17.22 11.71 -67.79
CA HIS A 649 -18.10 11.48 -68.93
C HIS A 649 -18.59 10.03 -69.05
N PHE A 650 -19.48 9.78 -70.01
CA PHE A 650 -20.25 8.52 -70.08
C PHE A 650 -20.10 7.76 -71.40
N ARG A 651 -19.28 8.22 -72.34
CA ARG A 651 -18.98 7.44 -73.54
C ARG A 651 -18.10 6.23 -73.20
N LEU A 652 -18.09 5.25 -74.10
CA LEU A 652 -17.23 4.07 -73.97
C LEU A 652 -15.77 4.50 -73.72
N GLY A 653 -15.17 3.96 -72.66
CA GLY A 653 -13.82 4.32 -72.22
C GLY A 653 -13.79 5.23 -71.00
N HIS A 654 -14.85 5.97 -70.71
CA HIS A 654 -14.95 6.78 -69.50
C HIS A 654 -15.54 5.99 -68.33
N GLY A 655 -15.20 6.40 -67.11
CA GLY A 655 -15.68 5.79 -65.87
C GLY A 655 -16.94 6.43 -65.26
N GLY A 656 -17.31 7.64 -65.67
CA GLY A 656 -18.47 8.36 -65.17
C GLY A 656 -18.36 8.70 -63.68
N TYR A 657 -17.22 9.23 -63.25
CA TYR A 657 -16.98 9.69 -61.89
C TYR A 657 -16.21 11.02 -61.90
N PHE A 658 -16.48 11.87 -60.91
CA PHE A 658 -15.82 13.16 -60.75
C PHE A 658 -14.32 12.95 -60.50
N SER A 659 -13.48 13.49 -61.39
CA SER A 659 -12.03 13.26 -61.39
C SER A 659 -11.27 14.49 -61.88
N PRO A 660 -11.31 15.60 -61.12
CA PRO A 660 -10.67 16.84 -61.51
C PRO A 660 -9.14 16.73 -61.46
N GLN A 661 -8.47 17.47 -62.33
CA GLN A 661 -7.01 17.59 -62.32
C GLN A 661 -6.56 18.46 -61.16
N ARG A 662 -7.39 19.38 -60.68
CA ARG A 662 -7.11 20.15 -59.46
C ARG A 662 -8.40 20.33 -58.70
N TYR A 663 -8.40 19.96 -57.42
CA TYR A 663 -9.49 20.21 -56.51
C TYR A 663 -8.92 20.73 -55.20
N TYR A 664 -9.50 21.82 -54.71
CA TYR A 664 -9.19 22.41 -53.41
C TYR A 664 -10.50 22.66 -52.69
N ALA A 665 -10.58 22.30 -51.42
CA ALA A 665 -11.65 22.76 -50.55
C ALA A 665 -11.07 23.25 -49.23
N ALA A 666 -11.56 24.38 -48.75
CA ALA A 666 -11.11 24.97 -47.50
C ALA A 666 -12.29 25.59 -46.77
N GLY A 667 -12.26 25.52 -45.45
CA GLY A 667 -13.32 26.06 -44.64
C GLY A 667 -13.13 25.79 -43.17
N TRP A 668 -14.24 25.75 -42.45
CA TRP A 668 -14.30 25.53 -41.02
C TRP A 668 -15.13 24.29 -40.71
N GLN A 669 -14.68 23.47 -39.77
CA GLN A 669 -15.38 22.25 -39.37
C GLN A 669 -15.61 22.16 -37.86
N LEU A 670 -16.73 21.53 -37.50
CA LEU A 670 -17.11 21.11 -36.16
C LEU A 670 -17.21 19.59 -36.15
N ASN A 671 -16.64 18.95 -35.14
CA ASN A 671 -16.79 17.52 -34.89
C ASN A 671 -17.24 17.31 -33.46
N LEU A 672 -18.16 16.38 -33.24
CA LEU A 672 -18.65 16.07 -31.90
C LEU A 672 -18.88 14.58 -31.71
N ARG A 673 -18.72 14.13 -30.47
CA ARG A 673 -19.24 12.86 -29.98
C ARG A 673 -19.68 13.02 -28.54
N THR A 674 -20.89 12.56 -28.21
CA THR A 674 -21.37 12.53 -26.82
C THR A 674 -20.59 11.52 -25.98
N ALA A 675 -20.67 11.63 -24.66
CA ALA A 675 -19.97 10.73 -23.74
C ALA A 675 -20.32 9.25 -23.99
N GLU A 676 -19.31 8.38 -23.82
CA GLU A 676 -19.48 6.92 -23.81
C GLU A 676 -20.28 6.47 -22.57
N GLU A 677 -20.71 5.20 -22.57
CA GLU A 677 -21.34 4.56 -21.41
C GLU A 677 -22.65 5.26 -20.97
N ARG A 678 -23.47 5.62 -21.96
CA ARG A 678 -24.80 6.22 -21.78
C ARG A 678 -25.88 5.36 -22.45
N SER A 679 -27.14 5.70 -22.25
CA SER A 679 -28.26 5.09 -22.99
C SER A 679 -28.38 5.63 -24.42
N PHE A 680 -27.73 6.74 -24.73
CA PHE A 680 -27.75 7.41 -26.04
C PHE A 680 -26.35 7.90 -26.40
N LEU A 681 -25.98 7.74 -27.67
CA LEU A 681 -24.72 8.26 -28.23
C LEU A 681 -24.98 8.88 -29.59
N MET A 682 -24.40 10.07 -29.80
CA MET A 682 -24.42 10.79 -31.07
C MET A 682 -23.00 11.16 -31.48
N GLU A 683 -22.73 11.08 -32.78
CA GLU A 683 -21.53 11.59 -33.42
C GLU A 683 -21.92 12.43 -34.63
N GLY A 684 -21.24 13.56 -34.80
CA GLY A 684 -21.53 14.50 -35.87
C GLY A 684 -20.32 15.22 -36.42
N ARG A 685 -20.41 15.61 -37.69
CA ARG A 685 -19.48 16.50 -38.38
C ARG A 685 -20.29 17.54 -39.16
N LEU A 686 -19.90 18.80 -39.05
CA LEU A 686 -20.37 19.89 -39.90
C LEU A 686 -19.16 20.62 -40.46
N ALA A 687 -19.01 20.64 -41.78
CA ALA A 687 -17.99 21.40 -42.48
C ALA A 687 -18.66 22.42 -43.40
N LEU A 688 -18.26 23.68 -43.28
CA LEU A 688 -18.73 24.79 -44.09
C LEU A 688 -17.53 25.45 -44.75
N GLY A 689 -17.53 25.53 -46.08
CA GLY A 689 -16.38 26.02 -46.82
C GLY A 689 -16.67 26.24 -48.29
N PHE A 690 -15.65 26.63 -49.02
CA PHE A 690 -15.68 26.77 -50.48
C PHE A 690 -14.79 25.72 -51.11
N GLN A 691 -15.20 25.26 -52.30
CA GLN A 691 -14.38 24.41 -53.14
C GLN A 691 -14.10 25.09 -54.47
N HIS A 692 -12.95 24.79 -55.05
CA HIS A 692 -12.55 25.18 -56.39
C HIS A 692 -12.03 23.94 -57.12
N PHE A 693 -12.49 23.72 -58.35
CA PHE A 693 -12.03 22.60 -59.15
C PHE A 693 -11.82 22.94 -60.62
N HIS A 694 -10.86 22.25 -61.23
CA HIS A 694 -10.53 22.32 -62.65
C HIS A 694 -10.51 20.91 -63.25
N GLU A 695 -11.30 20.72 -64.30
CA GLU A 695 -11.34 19.51 -65.13
C GLU A 695 -10.79 19.84 -66.52
N ASP A 696 -9.75 19.13 -66.95
CA ASP A 696 -9.16 19.26 -68.28
C ASP A 696 -10.15 18.76 -69.36
N SER A 697 -9.93 19.21 -70.60
CA SER A 697 -10.60 18.62 -71.77
C SER A 697 -10.31 17.13 -71.90
N ALA A 698 -11.30 16.33 -72.26
CA ALA A 698 -11.16 14.87 -72.38
C ALA A 698 -11.57 14.39 -73.78
N PRO A 699 -10.84 13.44 -74.41
CA PRO A 699 -11.28 12.86 -75.67
C PRO A 699 -12.60 12.10 -75.48
N TRP A 700 -13.44 12.09 -76.52
CA TRP A 700 -14.70 11.34 -76.49
C TRP A 700 -14.51 9.84 -76.27
N PHE A 701 -13.41 9.27 -76.77
CA PHE A 701 -13.05 7.85 -76.65
C PHE A 701 -11.61 7.69 -76.11
N PRO A 702 -11.40 7.74 -74.78
CA PRO A 702 -10.07 7.79 -74.18
C PRO A 702 -9.26 6.48 -74.30
N ILE A 703 -9.90 5.39 -74.73
CA ILE A 703 -9.26 4.09 -74.99
C ILE A 703 -9.23 3.73 -76.49
N GLY A 704 -9.40 4.74 -77.35
CA GLY A 704 -9.51 4.56 -78.80
C GLY A 704 -10.94 4.36 -79.26
N CYS A 705 -11.20 4.78 -80.50
CA CYS A 705 -12.51 4.70 -81.10
C CYS A 705 -12.85 3.24 -81.50
N PRO A 706 -14.06 2.73 -81.15
CA PRO A 706 -14.44 1.34 -81.41
C PRO A 706 -14.85 1.04 -82.87
N HIS A 707 -14.91 2.02 -83.76
CA HIS A 707 -15.41 1.87 -85.13
C HIS A 707 -14.88 2.94 -86.07
N SER A 708 -14.45 2.64 -87.30
CA SER A 708 -13.83 3.63 -88.23
C SER A 708 -14.64 4.90 -88.56
N ARG A 709 -15.89 5.00 -88.10
CA ARG A 709 -16.79 6.16 -88.28
C ARG A 709 -16.97 7.03 -87.02
N CYS A 710 -16.19 6.86 -85.95
CA CYS A 710 -16.26 7.83 -84.86
C CYS A 710 -15.61 9.15 -85.27
N GLU A 711 -16.19 10.25 -84.82
CA GLU A 711 -15.51 11.56 -84.83
C GLU A 711 -14.47 11.63 -83.70
N ASP A 712 -13.31 12.21 -84.01
CA ASP A 712 -12.25 12.56 -83.04
C ASP A 712 -12.60 13.87 -82.29
N GLY A 713 -13.71 13.83 -81.55
CA GLY A 713 -14.15 14.95 -80.73
C GLY A 713 -13.61 14.90 -79.30
N ARG A 714 -13.74 16.03 -78.61
CA ARG A 714 -13.35 16.21 -77.20
C ARG A 714 -14.48 16.86 -76.41
N TYR A 715 -14.57 16.54 -75.14
CA TYR A 715 -15.31 17.31 -74.15
C TYR A 715 -14.48 18.53 -73.76
N SER A 716 -15.13 19.69 -73.63
CA SER A 716 -14.48 20.89 -73.09
C SER A 716 -14.08 20.67 -71.64
N GLY A 717 -13.01 21.33 -71.21
CA GLY A 717 -12.70 21.44 -69.79
C GLY A 717 -13.75 22.23 -69.03
N ASN A 718 -13.72 22.13 -67.71
CA ASN A 718 -14.65 22.80 -66.81
C ASN A 718 -13.88 23.41 -65.63
N THR A 719 -14.34 24.54 -65.11
CA THR A 719 -13.76 25.18 -63.92
C THR A 719 -14.87 25.87 -63.16
N ASP A 720 -14.98 25.57 -61.87
CA ASP A 720 -15.99 26.18 -61.03
C ASP A 720 -15.48 26.41 -59.59
N THR A 721 -16.11 27.38 -58.93
CA THR A 721 -15.90 27.73 -57.53
C THR A 721 -17.25 27.89 -56.87
N ASN A 722 -17.55 27.08 -55.87
CA ASN A 722 -18.85 27.12 -55.21
C ASN A 722 -18.78 26.77 -53.73
N PHE A 723 -19.87 27.04 -53.01
CA PHE A 723 -20.01 26.75 -51.59
C PHE A 723 -20.25 25.24 -51.39
N ALA A 724 -19.49 24.61 -50.48
CA ALA A 724 -19.42 23.16 -50.30
C ALA A 724 -19.68 22.75 -48.83
N PRO A 725 -20.94 22.77 -48.37
CA PRO A 725 -21.28 22.27 -47.05
C PRO A 725 -21.25 20.72 -47.00
N ASP A 726 -20.83 20.16 -45.87
CA ASP A 726 -20.94 18.73 -45.54
C ASP A 726 -21.44 18.58 -44.09
N LEU A 727 -22.60 17.93 -43.93
CA LEU A 727 -23.19 17.57 -42.66
C LEU A 727 -23.29 16.05 -42.57
N GLN A 728 -22.82 15.48 -41.47
CA GLN A 728 -22.95 14.07 -41.13
C GLN A 728 -23.41 13.96 -39.68
N LEU A 729 -24.46 13.18 -39.43
CA LEU A 729 -25.00 12.92 -38.10
C LEU A 729 -25.34 11.44 -37.97
N ARG A 730 -24.88 10.80 -36.91
CA ARG A 730 -25.28 9.44 -36.54
C ARG A 730 -25.59 9.38 -35.07
N ALA A 731 -26.64 8.65 -34.72
CA ALA A 731 -27.05 8.47 -33.35
C ALA A 731 -27.57 7.06 -33.12
N MET A 732 -27.43 6.58 -31.90
CA MET A 732 -28.03 5.32 -31.47
C MET A 732 -28.43 5.40 -30.01
N GLY A 733 -29.46 4.64 -29.65
CA GLY A 733 -29.95 4.50 -28.29
C GLY A 733 -30.17 3.03 -27.93
N GLN A 734 -29.87 2.70 -26.68
CA GLN A 734 -30.29 1.45 -26.06
C GLN A 734 -31.74 1.60 -25.59
N ILE A 735 -32.69 1.04 -26.33
CA ILE A 735 -34.13 1.18 -26.04
C ILE A 735 -34.66 0.06 -25.13
N HIS A 736 -33.97 -1.08 -25.12
CA HIS A 736 -34.18 -2.21 -24.19
C HIS A 736 -32.81 -2.90 -23.98
N PRO A 737 -32.50 -3.61 -22.88
CA PRO A 737 -31.19 -4.24 -22.70
C PRO A 737 -30.73 -5.13 -23.87
N HIS A 738 -31.67 -5.76 -24.59
CA HIS A 738 -31.36 -6.58 -25.78
C HIS A 738 -31.51 -5.84 -27.11
N LEU A 739 -31.93 -4.57 -27.12
CA LEU A 739 -32.32 -3.86 -28.35
C LEU A 739 -31.67 -2.48 -28.44
N GLN A 740 -30.93 -2.26 -29.52
CA GLN A 740 -30.44 -0.95 -29.94
C GLN A 740 -31.16 -0.49 -31.20
N LEU A 741 -31.50 0.78 -31.24
CA LEU A 741 -32.01 1.47 -32.43
C LEU A 741 -31.04 2.60 -32.77
N GLY A 742 -30.76 2.80 -34.05
CA GLY A 742 -30.00 3.97 -34.47
C GLY A 742 -30.31 4.44 -35.86
N ALA A 743 -29.86 5.65 -36.13
CA ALA A 743 -30.10 6.40 -37.35
C ALA A 743 -28.83 7.11 -37.81
N GLY A 744 -28.71 7.29 -39.11
CA GLY A 744 -27.69 8.11 -39.74
C GLY A 744 -28.30 9.02 -40.79
N PHE A 745 -27.76 10.22 -40.92
CA PHE A 745 -28.13 11.20 -41.93
C PHE A 745 -26.87 11.92 -42.41
N TYR A 746 -26.80 12.20 -43.70
CA TYR A 746 -25.83 13.15 -44.23
C TYR A 746 -26.42 13.97 -45.37
N ALA A 747 -25.87 15.17 -45.54
CA ALA A 747 -26.14 16.05 -46.65
C ALA A 747 -24.84 16.76 -47.04
N ARG A 748 -24.48 16.76 -48.31
CA ARG A 748 -23.25 17.40 -48.79
C ARG A 748 -23.37 17.96 -50.19
N MET A 749 -22.44 18.85 -50.52
CA MET A 749 -22.21 19.30 -51.89
C MET A 749 -20.75 19.05 -52.28
N THR A 750 -20.53 18.42 -53.45
CA THR A 750 -19.19 18.11 -53.98
C THR A 750 -19.21 18.26 -55.50
N GLY A 751 -18.28 19.06 -56.05
CA GLY A 751 -18.43 19.58 -57.41
C GLY A 751 -19.79 20.26 -57.60
N ASP A 752 -20.53 19.84 -58.62
CA ASP A 752 -21.90 20.34 -58.89
C ASP A 752 -23.00 19.47 -58.28
N TYR A 753 -22.63 18.47 -57.49
CA TYR A 753 -23.53 17.44 -57.00
C TYR A 753 -23.96 17.69 -55.56
N ARG A 754 -25.28 17.61 -55.35
CA ARG A 754 -25.89 17.56 -54.03
C ARG A 754 -26.19 16.11 -53.70
N GLU A 755 -25.73 15.65 -52.55
CA GLU A 755 -26.00 14.31 -52.06
C GLU A 755 -26.68 14.36 -50.71
N ILE A 756 -27.72 13.55 -50.55
CA ILE A 756 -28.36 13.29 -49.26
C ILE A 756 -28.46 11.79 -49.06
N GLY A 757 -28.35 11.35 -47.82
CA GLY A 757 -28.62 9.97 -47.46
C GLY A 757 -29.07 9.83 -46.03
N ALA A 758 -29.86 8.79 -45.79
CA ALA A 758 -30.38 8.46 -44.48
C ALA A 758 -30.43 6.94 -44.31
N GLY A 759 -30.20 6.48 -43.10
CA GLY A 759 -30.30 5.06 -42.77
C GLY A 759 -30.81 4.84 -41.36
N LEU A 760 -31.43 3.68 -41.16
CA LEU A 760 -31.93 3.20 -39.88
C LEU A 760 -31.41 1.79 -39.65
N PHE A 761 -31.15 1.44 -38.41
CA PHE A 761 -30.84 0.06 -38.03
C PHE A 761 -31.47 -0.32 -36.71
N LEU A 762 -31.91 -1.57 -36.62
CA LEU A 762 -32.31 -2.25 -35.40
C LEU A 762 -31.31 -3.36 -35.12
N ARG A 763 -30.81 -3.43 -33.89
CA ARG A 763 -29.85 -4.45 -33.46
C ARG A 763 -30.35 -5.17 -32.23
N LEU A 764 -30.41 -6.50 -32.33
CA LEU A 764 -30.76 -7.41 -31.27
C LEU A 764 -29.49 -8.10 -30.73
N PHE A 765 -29.25 -8.00 -29.43
CA PHE A 765 -28.17 -8.69 -28.72
C PHE A 765 -28.67 -9.96 -28.03
N LEU A 766 -27.84 -11.00 -28.02
CA LEU A 766 -28.14 -12.24 -27.28
C LEU A 766 -28.07 -12.04 -25.77
N GLU A 767 -27.16 -11.20 -25.29
CA GLU A 767 -27.00 -10.87 -23.87
C GLU A 767 -27.37 -9.41 -23.59
N PRO A 768 -27.85 -9.08 -22.38
CA PRO A 768 -28.31 -7.73 -22.07
C PRO A 768 -27.15 -6.74 -21.99
N ARG A 769 -27.27 -5.61 -22.67
CA ARG A 769 -26.35 -4.47 -22.65
C ARG A 769 -26.86 -3.38 -21.71
N LYS A 770 -25.95 -2.69 -21.03
CA LYS A 770 -26.29 -1.58 -20.12
C LYS A 770 -26.19 -0.20 -20.77
N ALA A 771 -25.33 -0.06 -21.77
CA ALA A 771 -25.00 1.21 -22.40
C ALA A 771 -24.57 1.03 -23.86
N VAL A 772 -24.55 2.16 -24.56
CA VAL A 772 -24.04 2.29 -25.92
C VAL A 772 -22.60 2.81 -25.92
N PHE A 773 -21.80 2.35 -26.88
CA PHE A 773 -20.40 2.72 -27.04
C PHE A 773 -20.09 3.08 -28.49
N SER A 774 -19.13 3.97 -28.74
CA SER A 774 -18.76 4.37 -30.11
C SER A 774 -18.39 3.21 -31.04
N SER A 775 -17.94 2.08 -30.49
CA SER A 775 -17.69 0.84 -31.24
C SER A 775 -18.96 0.16 -31.79
N ASP A 776 -20.14 0.48 -31.23
CA ASP A 776 -21.44 -0.03 -31.67
C ASP A 776 -21.96 0.71 -32.91
N LEU A 777 -21.47 1.92 -33.19
CA LEU A 777 -21.90 2.70 -34.36
C LEU A 777 -21.50 1.97 -35.65
N PRO A 778 -22.47 1.52 -36.47
CA PRO A 778 -22.13 0.80 -37.68
C PRO A 778 -21.40 1.70 -38.68
N ARG A 779 -20.25 1.22 -39.16
CA ARG A 779 -19.49 1.92 -40.23
C ARG A 779 -20.31 2.04 -41.53
N PHE A 780 -21.27 1.14 -41.77
CA PHE A 780 -22.10 1.18 -42.98
C PHE A 780 -23.04 2.39 -43.07
N LEU A 781 -23.42 3.02 -41.95
CA LEU A 781 -24.33 4.18 -41.95
C LEU A 781 -23.80 5.36 -42.77
N PHE A 782 -22.49 5.38 -43.01
CA PHE A 782 -21.81 6.31 -43.93
C PHE A 782 -20.97 5.59 -45.00
N ALA A 783 -20.94 4.26 -45.06
CA ALA A 783 -20.13 3.56 -46.08
C ALA A 783 -20.67 3.73 -47.52
N ALA A 784 -21.80 4.40 -47.70
CA ALA A 784 -22.23 4.88 -49.02
C ALA A 784 -21.42 6.09 -49.52
N ILE A 785 -20.55 6.66 -48.68
CA ILE A 785 -19.84 7.92 -48.88
C ILE A 785 -18.35 7.74 -49.19
N GLU A 786 -17.74 6.61 -48.79
CA GLU A 786 -16.32 6.29 -49.03
C GLU A 786 -16.08 5.51 -50.33
#